data_AF-A0AA38WFG9-F1
#
_entry.id   AF-A0AA38WFG9-F1
#
_cell.length_a   1.000
_cell.length_b   1.000
_cell.length_c   1.000
_cell.angle_alpha   90.00
_cell.angle_beta   90.00
_cell.angle_gamma   90.00
#
_symmetry.space_group_name_H-M   'P 1'
#
loop_
_entity.id
_entity.type
_entity.pdbx_description
1 polymer ?
#
loop_
_entity_poly.entity_id
_entity_poly.type
_entity_poly.pdbx_seq_one_letter_code
_entity_poly.pdbx_strand_id
1 'polypeptide(L)'
;MQIFHTQCYFHYIDSNSNEATGGSNNGILQLERKVHRPLVFVHDVGKLSTFFRGMNDKELFMNIVALGILIITIIVNICIQAAIGYGLAFAMANISLSIFLLLCPFWVAFIVPASRRVLEHQYRELHQSDIKNCYQINFSSTELVHHVKKYWVMAETGNPQFVLACSPFCSASGLICSFGVICSILQFLYQSRYPSFFLDGNSDYRWSINVIQTTQSIGILVGSIAPVLRSITLVNYFNLSYLWSINRINMFRVEKHWTQRLREWKCIHVTSNIPGRHLKKVLNHVKNMILNFCITLQVTLVVVCKAICFVPTCIILLFYCFCHFCISLLKRFGKDSSASDNDLRLEIEEYIGYVLQIEDEAKLTNRTLRNMLRSITKLLHKSEKEQPRNLLKLLERSTGFSGVVEFDNDQVPPLYPDETHNCWSLVAITLTVIALALPNIENSRVKGLLASINEGLQFVRHIEETLNVNSELVKARKTGRRIWTEVEVYYSWLEIDLQNKAFKGKSSEKILRWLGDEAVKIVIEFKRSKKRSVDDSLHKVIAAGSMYRISQTILLHCNEQESWPTDVELFEWISTIVADLFWACFTNLPRVITQKCHHDAIEKRGESIRTAAQLLGKSKRILNILEQRQLPDLDQESMAYIDKWQAIPKSQIPNGCASPTPSSSSNESLIVTIMQISQTILFHCNQQENWPADEELFEWISTIIADLLCACFTNLPRVITLRCHDDAMEKRGESIRTAAQLLGKSKRILSFLEERQLPDSDQESMAYIDKWQTLPKSQIPNGCASLTTSSSSNESLIVTIV
;
A
#
# COMPACT_ATOMS: atom_id res chain seq x y z
N MET A 1 -12.73 -8.64 -25.72
CA MET A 1 -13.66 -9.75 -26.03
C MET A 1 -15.12 -9.29 -26.13
N GLN A 2 -15.67 -8.54 -25.17
CA GLN A 2 -17.02 -7.91 -25.33
C GLN A 2 -17.11 -6.91 -26.49
N ILE A 3 -16.05 -6.16 -26.79
CA ILE A 3 -15.95 -5.27 -27.97
C ILE A 3 -15.99 -6.06 -29.29
N PHE A 4 -15.40 -7.27 -29.29
CA PHE A 4 -15.40 -8.19 -30.43
C PHE A 4 -16.80 -8.79 -30.66
N HIS A 5 -17.54 -9.07 -29.58
CA HIS A 5 -18.89 -9.63 -29.68
C HIS A 5 -19.89 -8.62 -30.26
N THR A 6 -19.78 -7.34 -29.90
CA THR A 6 -20.57 -6.26 -30.51
C THR A 6 -20.17 -6.01 -31.97
N GLN A 7 -18.87 -6.14 -32.30
CA GLN A 7 -18.42 -6.08 -33.70
C GLN A 7 -18.95 -7.25 -34.54
N CYS A 8 -18.97 -8.48 -34.03
CA CYS A 8 -19.50 -9.64 -34.76
C CYS A 8 -21.02 -9.55 -34.97
N TYR A 9 -21.78 -9.03 -33.99
CA TYR A 9 -23.24 -8.88 -34.13
C TYR A 9 -23.62 -7.82 -35.18
N PHE A 10 -22.80 -6.78 -35.37
CA PHE A 10 -22.99 -5.79 -36.44
C PHE A 10 -22.38 -6.21 -37.78
N HIS A 11 -21.31 -7.00 -37.78
CA HIS A 11 -20.74 -7.56 -39.01
C HIS A 11 -21.69 -8.58 -39.68
N TYR A 12 -22.49 -9.29 -38.88
CA TYR A 12 -23.58 -10.16 -39.35
C TYR A 12 -24.69 -9.39 -40.07
N ILE A 13 -24.94 -8.12 -39.68
CA ILE A 13 -25.89 -7.23 -40.35
C ILE A 13 -25.28 -6.65 -41.64
N ASP A 14 -23.98 -6.33 -41.66
CA ASP A 14 -23.28 -5.82 -42.86
C ASP A 14 -23.19 -6.89 -43.98
N SER A 15 -23.01 -8.18 -43.65
CA SER A 15 -22.92 -9.27 -44.65
C SER A 15 -24.21 -9.52 -45.43
N ASN A 16 -25.38 -9.19 -44.87
CA ASN A 16 -26.67 -9.30 -45.57
C ASN A 16 -27.01 -8.07 -46.43
N SER A 17 -26.14 -7.05 -46.48
CA SER A 17 -26.41 -5.76 -47.15
C SER A 17 -25.66 -5.55 -48.47
N ASN A 18 -24.78 -6.47 -48.87
CA ASN A 18 -23.93 -6.33 -50.05
C ASN A 18 -24.60 -6.70 -51.40
N GLU A 19 -25.89 -7.06 -51.43
CA GLU A 19 -26.57 -7.49 -52.66
C GLU A 19 -27.48 -6.44 -53.34
N ALA A 20 -27.53 -5.18 -52.89
CA ALA A 20 -28.37 -4.17 -53.54
C ALA A 20 -27.57 -2.95 -54.03
N THR A 21 -27.45 -2.84 -55.35
CA THR A 21 -26.76 -1.79 -56.11
C THR A 21 -27.41 -0.41 -56.02
N GLY A 22 -26.58 0.63 -55.85
CA GLY A 22 -26.75 1.95 -56.48
C GLY A 22 -27.70 2.94 -55.80
N GLY A 23 -27.18 3.80 -54.91
CA GLY A 23 -27.91 4.99 -54.44
C GLY A 23 -27.06 5.98 -53.64
N SER A 24 -27.03 7.24 -54.09
CA SER A 24 -26.27 8.37 -53.52
C SER A 24 -26.53 8.65 -52.03
N ASN A 25 -27.66 8.18 -51.48
CA ASN A 25 -28.02 8.38 -50.07
C ASN A 25 -27.46 7.30 -49.11
N ASN A 26 -27.04 6.14 -49.63
CA ASN A 26 -26.42 5.09 -48.79
C ASN A 26 -25.03 5.51 -48.28
N GLY A 27 -24.31 6.35 -49.04
CA GLY A 27 -23.00 6.87 -48.65
C GLY A 27 -23.04 7.80 -47.44
N ILE A 28 -24.03 8.71 -47.37
CA ILE A 28 -24.20 9.69 -46.29
C ILE A 28 -24.61 8.99 -44.98
N LEU A 29 -25.48 7.98 -45.06
CA LEU A 29 -25.92 7.16 -43.92
C LEU A 29 -24.82 6.24 -43.34
N GLN A 30 -23.91 5.75 -44.19
CA GLN A 30 -22.70 5.03 -43.76
C GLN A 30 -21.66 5.99 -43.15
N LEU A 31 -21.62 7.24 -43.61
CA LEU A 31 -20.76 8.32 -43.10
C LEU A 31 -21.13 8.68 -41.65
N GLU A 32 -22.39 9.02 -41.39
CA GLU A 32 -22.85 9.43 -40.05
C GLU A 32 -22.76 8.28 -39.02
N ARG A 33 -23.03 7.03 -39.44
CA ARG A 33 -22.87 5.81 -38.59
C ARG A 33 -21.44 5.47 -38.18
N LYS A 34 -20.41 6.00 -38.84
CA LYS A 34 -19.00 5.68 -38.55
C LYS A 34 -18.24 6.87 -37.98
N VAL A 35 -18.62 8.11 -38.31
CA VAL A 35 -18.04 9.35 -37.75
C VAL A 35 -18.36 9.53 -36.26
N HIS A 36 -19.45 8.93 -35.74
CA HIS A 36 -19.86 9.04 -34.33
C HIS A 36 -19.43 7.90 -33.40
N ARG A 37 -18.92 6.79 -33.96
CA ARG A 37 -18.27 5.69 -33.21
C ARG A 37 -17.09 6.14 -32.31
N PRO A 38 -16.29 7.17 -32.66
CA PRO A 38 -15.23 7.72 -31.81
C PRO A 38 -15.68 8.27 -30.46
N LEU A 39 -16.87 8.88 -30.35
CA LEU A 39 -17.33 9.50 -29.10
C LEU A 39 -17.64 8.45 -28.01
N VAL A 40 -18.13 7.28 -28.40
CA VAL A 40 -18.29 6.13 -27.49
C VAL A 40 -16.91 5.59 -27.06
N PHE A 41 -15.91 5.67 -27.94
CA PHE A 41 -14.52 5.30 -27.64
C PHE A 41 -13.87 6.23 -26.61
N VAL A 42 -14.25 7.52 -26.56
CA VAL A 42 -13.79 8.49 -25.55
C VAL A 42 -14.29 8.15 -24.16
N HIS A 43 -15.52 7.62 -24.02
CA HIS A 43 -16.04 7.12 -22.73
C HIS A 43 -15.16 5.98 -22.18
N ASP A 44 -14.57 5.16 -23.05
CA ASP A 44 -13.65 4.08 -22.66
C ASP A 44 -12.20 4.54 -22.39
N VAL A 45 -11.83 5.82 -22.60
CA VAL A 45 -10.49 6.35 -22.26
C VAL A 45 -10.20 6.26 -20.74
N GLY A 46 -11.24 6.41 -19.91
CA GLY A 46 -11.14 6.16 -18.46
C GLY A 46 -10.88 4.69 -18.12
N LYS A 47 -11.31 3.75 -18.97
CA LYS A 47 -10.97 2.33 -18.85
C LYS A 47 -9.61 2.01 -19.45
N LEU A 48 -9.16 2.73 -20.49
CA LEU A 48 -7.81 2.58 -21.04
C LEU A 48 -6.72 2.95 -20.01
N SER A 49 -6.90 3.98 -19.19
CA SER A 49 -5.96 4.25 -18.08
C SER A 49 -5.93 3.11 -17.06
N THR A 50 -7.08 2.47 -16.84
CA THR A 50 -7.25 1.28 -16.00
C THR A 50 -6.67 0.01 -16.65
N PHE A 51 -6.54 0.00 -17.98
CA PHE A 51 -6.01 -1.10 -18.79
C PHE A 51 -4.49 -1.05 -18.90
N PHE A 52 -3.89 0.13 -19.12
CA PHE A 52 -2.44 0.35 -19.04
C PHE A 52 -1.87 0.25 -17.62
N ARG A 53 -2.76 0.13 -16.61
CA ARG A 53 -2.50 0.18 -15.17
C ARG A 53 -1.60 -0.93 -14.62
N GLY A 54 -1.68 -2.14 -15.15
CA GLY A 54 -1.00 -3.32 -14.57
C GLY A 54 0.09 -3.92 -15.46
N MET A 55 0.46 -3.25 -16.54
CA MET A 55 1.20 -3.84 -17.64
C MET A 55 2.70 -3.61 -17.52
N ASN A 56 3.49 -4.67 -17.72
CA ASN A 56 4.94 -4.54 -17.84
C ASN A 56 5.30 -3.75 -19.12
N ASP A 57 6.49 -3.14 -19.18
CA ASP A 57 6.92 -2.24 -20.27
C ASP A 57 6.79 -2.87 -21.66
N LYS A 58 7.01 -4.19 -21.78
CA LYS A 58 6.82 -4.96 -23.02
C LYS A 58 5.36 -5.07 -23.43
N GLU A 59 4.48 -5.39 -22.49
CA GLU A 59 3.05 -5.53 -22.76
C GLU A 59 2.45 -4.16 -23.11
N LEU A 60 2.83 -3.12 -22.37
CA LEU A 60 2.39 -1.76 -22.60
C LEU A 60 2.80 -1.28 -24.00
N PHE A 61 4.01 -1.59 -24.45
CA PHE A 61 4.46 -1.31 -25.82
C PHE A 61 3.58 -2.00 -26.87
N MET A 62 3.31 -3.30 -26.71
CA MET A 62 2.46 -4.06 -27.63
C MET A 62 1.03 -3.49 -27.71
N ASN A 63 0.46 -3.09 -26.57
CA ASN A 63 -0.87 -2.51 -26.54
C ASN A 63 -0.93 -1.10 -27.12
N ILE A 64 0.14 -0.29 -26.97
CA ILE A 64 0.28 1.00 -27.65
C ILE A 64 0.32 0.80 -29.17
N VAL A 65 1.10 -0.16 -29.65
CA VAL A 65 1.21 -0.45 -31.09
C VAL A 65 -0.14 -0.93 -31.65
N ALA A 66 -0.81 -1.86 -30.96
CA ALA A 66 -2.14 -2.33 -31.34
C ALA A 66 -3.18 -1.21 -31.39
N LEU A 67 -3.18 -0.33 -30.38
CA LEU A 67 -4.05 0.85 -30.33
C LEU A 67 -3.74 1.82 -31.48
N GLY A 68 -2.46 2.03 -31.80
CA GLY A 68 -2.03 2.85 -32.94
C GLY A 68 -2.55 2.31 -34.27
N ILE A 69 -2.42 1.00 -34.52
CA ILE A 69 -2.93 0.35 -35.74
C ILE A 69 -4.45 0.52 -35.85
N LEU A 70 -5.17 0.32 -34.73
CA LEU A 70 -6.62 0.49 -34.68
C LEU A 70 -7.02 1.92 -35.03
N ILE A 71 -6.36 2.92 -34.43
CA ILE A 71 -6.65 4.34 -34.69
C ILE A 71 -6.36 4.71 -36.14
N ILE A 72 -5.23 4.27 -36.71
CA ILE A 72 -4.89 4.50 -38.12
C ILE A 72 -5.97 3.90 -39.03
N THR A 73 -6.40 2.67 -38.75
CA THR A 73 -7.44 1.99 -39.55
C THR A 73 -8.77 2.77 -39.51
N ILE A 74 -9.16 3.26 -38.33
CA ILE A 74 -10.37 4.07 -38.18
C ILE A 74 -10.24 5.40 -38.93
N ILE A 75 -9.10 6.09 -38.82
CA ILE A 75 -8.85 7.36 -39.52
C ILE A 75 -8.90 7.16 -41.04
N VAL A 76 -8.20 6.15 -41.57
CA VAL A 76 -8.20 5.84 -43.00
C VAL A 76 -9.62 5.57 -43.49
N ASN A 77 -10.40 4.79 -42.74
CA ASN A 77 -11.81 4.55 -43.08
C ASN A 77 -12.65 5.84 -43.07
N ILE A 78 -12.46 6.72 -42.08
CA ILE A 78 -13.13 8.04 -42.03
C ILE A 78 -12.73 8.89 -43.25
N CYS A 79 -11.44 8.92 -43.62
CA CYS A 79 -10.94 9.69 -44.77
C CYS A 79 -11.49 9.18 -46.11
N ILE A 80 -11.51 7.85 -46.32
CA ILE A 80 -12.09 7.24 -47.52
C ILE A 80 -13.56 7.62 -47.65
N GLN A 81 -14.29 7.56 -46.54
CA GLN A 81 -15.70 7.91 -46.51
C GLN A 81 -15.90 9.40 -46.80
N ALA A 82 -15.12 10.28 -46.16
CA ALA A 82 -15.16 11.73 -46.39
C ALA A 82 -14.95 12.10 -47.86
N ALA A 83 -14.08 11.37 -48.57
CA ALA A 83 -13.83 11.58 -50.00
C ALA A 83 -15.03 11.22 -50.90
N ILE A 84 -15.97 10.41 -50.40
CA ILE A 84 -17.15 9.92 -51.13
C ILE A 84 -18.40 10.79 -50.85
N GLY A 85 -18.45 11.53 -49.73
CA GLY A 85 -19.60 12.34 -49.32
C GLY A 85 -19.50 13.83 -49.72
N TYR A 86 -20.35 14.28 -50.65
CA TYR A 86 -20.46 15.69 -51.03
C TYR A 86 -21.21 16.53 -49.96
N GLY A 87 -20.46 17.15 -49.04
CA GLY A 87 -20.99 18.06 -48.01
C GLY A 87 -19.88 18.81 -47.27
N LEU A 88 -19.22 19.75 -47.96
CA LEU A 88 -17.79 20.05 -47.78
C LEU A 88 -17.36 20.88 -46.55
N ALA A 89 -18.26 21.59 -45.84
CA ALA A 89 -17.84 22.49 -44.75
C ALA A 89 -18.15 21.96 -43.34
N PHE A 90 -19.41 21.58 -43.09
CA PHE A 90 -19.85 21.12 -41.77
C PHE A 90 -19.36 19.69 -41.44
N ALA A 91 -19.21 18.84 -42.45
CA ALA A 91 -18.61 17.52 -42.28
C ALA A 91 -17.12 17.61 -41.93
N MET A 92 -16.37 18.52 -42.56
CA MET A 92 -14.92 18.64 -42.36
C MET A 92 -14.55 19.08 -40.93
N ALA A 93 -15.34 19.97 -40.32
CA ALA A 93 -15.15 20.37 -38.93
C ALA A 93 -15.39 19.20 -37.95
N ASN A 94 -16.48 18.45 -38.14
CA ASN A 94 -16.82 17.28 -37.31
C ASN A 94 -15.83 16.13 -37.50
N ILE A 95 -15.33 15.92 -38.73
CA ILE A 95 -14.30 14.92 -39.04
C ILE A 95 -12.97 15.29 -38.37
N SER A 96 -12.55 16.56 -38.45
CA SER A 96 -11.33 17.04 -37.80
C SER A 96 -11.40 16.88 -36.27
N LEU A 97 -12.57 17.19 -35.68
CA LEU A 97 -12.86 17.02 -34.26
C LEU A 97 -12.80 15.53 -33.83
N SER A 98 -13.35 14.66 -34.66
CA SER A 98 -13.39 13.20 -34.42
C SER A 98 -12.00 12.58 -34.53
N ILE A 99 -11.19 13.00 -35.51
CA ILE A 99 -9.79 12.57 -35.65
C ILE A 99 -8.98 13.00 -34.42
N PHE A 100 -9.16 14.24 -33.94
CA PHE A 100 -8.51 14.72 -32.74
C PHE A 100 -8.85 13.87 -31.50
N LEU A 101 -10.15 13.57 -31.30
CA LEU A 101 -10.61 12.71 -30.20
C LEU A 101 -10.10 11.27 -30.31
N LEU A 102 -9.97 10.71 -31.52
CA LEU A 102 -9.41 9.38 -31.74
C LEU A 102 -7.92 9.29 -31.43
N LEU A 103 -7.19 10.40 -31.60
CA LEU A 103 -5.78 10.47 -31.27
C LEU A 103 -5.55 10.54 -29.74
N CYS A 104 -6.48 11.10 -28.95
CA CYS A 104 -6.37 11.20 -27.49
C CYS A 104 -5.98 9.88 -26.77
N PRO A 105 -6.64 8.73 -26.98
CA PRO A 105 -6.26 7.45 -26.37
C PRO A 105 -4.82 7.03 -26.63
N PHE A 106 -4.31 7.27 -27.84
CA PHE A 106 -2.92 6.95 -28.20
C PHE A 106 -1.95 7.73 -27.33
N TRP A 107 -2.23 9.01 -27.06
CA TRP A 107 -1.38 9.87 -26.24
C TRP A 107 -1.45 9.55 -24.76
N VAL A 108 -2.65 9.27 -24.24
CA VAL A 108 -2.85 8.83 -22.84
C VAL A 108 -1.95 7.63 -22.53
N ALA A 109 -1.76 6.74 -23.50
CA ALA A 109 -0.90 5.56 -23.35
C ALA A 109 0.59 5.88 -23.16
N PHE A 110 1.07 7.04 -23.63
CA PHE A 110 2.45 7.51 -23.39
C PHE A 110 2.59 8.28 -22.09
N ILE A 111 1.57 9.08 -21.74
CA ILE A 111 1.59 10.01 -20.62
C ILE A 111 1.48 9.27 -19.29
N VAL A 112 0.49 8.38 -19.16
CA VAL A 112 0.16 7.69 -17.91
C VAL A 112 1.36 6.94 -17.32
N PRO A 113 2.17 6.21 -18.11
CA PRO A 113 3.35 5.55 -17.56
C PRO A 113 4.49 6.52 -17.20
N ALA A 114 4.66 7.60 -17.97
CA ALA A 114 5.71 8.59 -17.71
C ALA A 114 5.41 9.36 -16.42
N SER A 115 4.16 9.81 -16.25
CA SER A 115 3.70 10.45 -15.02
C SER A 115 3.83 9.52 -13.83
N ARG A 116 3.43 8.26 -13.97
CA ARG A 116 3.60 7.24 -12.93
C ARG A 116 5.04 7.16 -12.42
N ARG A 117 6.04 7.06 -13.30
CA ARG A 117 7.46 6.95 -12.89
C ARG A 117 7.94 8.17 -12.11
N VAL A 118 7.58 9.38 -12.58
CA VAL A 118 7.96 10.63 -11.91
C VAL A 118 7.33 10.72 -10.52
N LEU A 119 6.02 10.44 -10.41
CA LEU A 119 5.30 10.47 -9.14
C LEU A 119 5.77 9.38 -8.18
N GLU A 120 6.09 8.18 -8.67
CA GLU A 120 6.69 7.12 -7.84
C GLU A 120 8.08 7.52 -7.32
N HIS A 121 8.88 8.21 -8.13
CA HIS A 121 10.19 8.70 -7.71
C HIS A 121 10.06 9.72 -6.58
N GLN A 122 9.26 10.78 -6.79
CA GLN A 122 9.02 11.80 -5.78
C GLN A 122 8.40 11.22 -4.50
N TYR A 123 7.47 10.28 -4.64
CA TYR A 123 6.91 9.55 -3.50
C TYR A 123 8.01 8.81 -2.74
N ARG A 124 8.89 8.07 -3.43
CA ARG A 124 9.99 7.34 -2.79
C ARG A 124 10.97 8.28 -2.09
N GLU A 125 11.27 9.44 -2.67
CA GLU A 125 12.15 10.44 -2.03
C GLU A 125 11.55 10.97 -0.73
N LEU A 126 10.29 11.43 -0.76
CA LEU A 126 9.59 11.91 0.45
C LEU A 126 9.38 10.79 1.49
N HIS A 127 9.09 9.58 1.03
CA HIS A 127 8.90 8.43 1.90
C HIS A 127 10.20 8.01 2.58
N GLN A 128 11.33 7.98 1.87
CA GLN A 128 12.63 7.65 2.44
C GLN A 128 13.11 8.69 3.47
N SER A 129 12.78 9.97 3.29
CA SER A 129 13.04 10.99 4.32
C SER A 129 12.20 10.78 5.58
N ASP A 130 10.97 10.27 5.45
CA ASP A 130 10.07 10.04 6.58
C ASP A 130 10.39 8.75 7.37
N ILE A 131 10.75 7.66 6.69
CA ILE A 131 11.04 6.37 7.35
C ILE A 131 12.14 6.51 8.40
N LYS A 132 13.12 7.39 8.17
CA LYS A 132 14.21 7.65 9.12
C LYS A 132 13.72 8.16 10.48
N ASN A 133 12.52 8.73 10.55
CA ASN A 133 11.93 9.28 11.76
C ASN A 133 10.85 8.37 12.39
N CYS A 134 10.52 7.22 11.80
CA CYS A 134 9.27 6.49 12.08
C CYS A 134 9.44 5.19 12.90
N TYR A 135 10.60 4.97 13.51
CA TYR A 135 10.91 3.71 14.23
C TYR A 135 10.42 3.68 15.70
N GLN A 136 9.74 4.71 16.18
CA GLN A 136 9.20 4.73 17.55
C GLN A 136 7.69 4.50 17.55
N ILE A 137 7.23 3.62 18.43
CA ILE A 137 5.79 3.38 18.62
C ILE A 137 5.18 4.62 19.22
N ASN A 138 4.32 5.28 18.44
CA ASN A 138 3.61 6.44 18.89
C ASN A 138 2.11 6.17 18.97
N PHE A 139 1.59 6.13 20.20
CA PHE A 139 0.15 5.95 20.45
C PHE A 139 -0.65 7.24 20.28
N SER A 140 0.02 8.38 20.10
CA SER A 140 -0.62 9.68 19.90
C SER A 140 -1.56 9.63 18.71
N SER A 141 -2.86 9.68 19.03
CA SER A 141 -3.90 9.69 18.00
C SER A 141 -3.82 10.95 17.13
N THR A 142 -3.31 12.07 17.65
CA THR A 142 -3.12 13.32 16.89
C THR A 142 -2.00 13.18 15.86
N GLU A 143 -0.90 12.53 16.22
CA GLU A 143 0.21 12.29 15.30
C GLU A 143 -0.17 11.29 14.20
N LEU A 144 -0.88 10.22 14.55
CA LEU A 144 -1.41 9.28 13.57
C LEU A 144 -2.40 9.96 12.60
N VAL A 145 -3.20 10.93 13.07
CA VAL A 145 -4.07 11.74 12.19
C VAL A 145 -3.25 12.58 11.23
N HIS A 146 -2.18 13.24 11.70
CA HIS A 146 -1.28 14.00 10.84
C HIS A 146 -0.64 13.08 9.78
N HIS A 147 -0.16 11.90 10.18
CA HIS A 147 0.43 10.90 9.28
C HIS A 147 -0.55 10.43 8.21
N VAL A 148 -1.78 10.08 8.60
CA VAL A 148 -2.85 9.68 7.65
C VAL A 148 -3.16 10.82 6.67
N LYS A 149 -3.29 12.06 7.14
CA LYS A 149 -3.54 13.23 6.27
C LYS A 149 -2.40 13.48 5.29
N LYS A 150 -1.16 13.41 5.77
CA LYS A 150 0.05 13.55 4.97
C LYS A 150 0.12 12.53 3.84
N TYR A 151 0.00 11.24 4.16
CA TYR A 151 0.04 10.18 3.15
C TYR A 151 -1.19 10.20 2.24
N TRP A 152 -2.34 10.64 2.73
CA TRP A 152 -3.53 10.87 1.91
C TRP A 152 -3.30 11.92 0.83
N VAL A 153 -2.70 13.07 1.18
CA VAL A 153 -2.35 14.12 0.22
C VAL A 153 -1.36 13.58 -0.82
N MET A 154 -0.31 12.86 -0.40
CA MET A 154 0.64 12.23 -1.32
C MET A 154 -0.04 11.20 -2.24
N ALA A 155 -0.96 10.38 -1.73
CA ALA A 155 -1.60 9.34 -2.52
C ALA A 155 -2.60 9.87 -3.55
N GLU A 156 -3.41 10.88 -3.18
CA GLU A 156 -4.36 11.49 -4.11
C GLU A 156 -3.63 12.30 -5.21
N THR A 157 -2.58 13.03 -4.85
CA THR A 157 -1.80 13.85 -5.81
C THR A 157 -0.86 12.99 -6.66
N GLY A 158 -0.33 11.91 -6.09
CA GLY A 158 0.50 10.90 -6.76
C GLY A 158 -0.27 9.91 -7.64
N ASN A 159 -1.60 10.02 -7.75
CA ASN A 159 -2.39 9.15 -8.59
C ASN A 159 -2.27 9.57 -10.09
N PRO A 160 -1.83 8.69 -11.00
CA PRO A 160 -1.75 9.02 -12.43
C PRO A 160 -3.09 9.44 -13.04
N GLN A 161 -4.23 8.98 -12.50
CA GLN A 161 -5.56 9.40 -12.94
C GLN A 161 -5.86 10.85 -12.56
N PHE A 162 -5.37 11.30 -11.40
CA PHE A 162 -5.48 12.68 -10.97
C PHE A 162 -4.70 13.59 -11.92
N VAL A 163 -3.44 13.22 -12.20
CA VAL A 163 -2.61 13.94 -13.19
C VAL A 163 -3.25 13.95 -14.57
N LEU A 164 -3.80 12.82 -15.02
CA LEU A 164 -4.48 12.75 -16.31
C LEU A 164 -5.73 13.63 -16.34
N ALA A 165 -6.54 13.63 -15.27
CA ALA A 165 -7.70 14.50 -15.16
C ALA A 165 -7.32 15.99 -15.17
N CYS A 166 -6.17 16.32 -14.59
CA CYS A 166 -5.57 17.65 -14.59
C CYS A 166 -4.73 17.95 -15.85
N SER A 167 -4.77 17.10 -16.88
CA SER A 167 -4.00 17.33 -18.11
C SER A 167 -4.73 18.27 -19.09
N PRO A 168 -3.98 19.05 -19.89
CA PRO A 168 -4.55 19.84 -20.99
C PRO A 168 -5.33 18.98 -21.99
N PHE A 169 -4.93 17.72 -22.20
CA PHE A 169 -5.60 16.79 -23.11
C PHE A 169 -7.03 16.46 -22.68
N CYS A 170 -7.20 16.07 -21.40
CA CYS A 170 -8.53 15.75 -20.89
C CYS A 170 -9.45 16.97 -20.89
N SER A 171 -8.93 18.15 -20.56
CA SER A 171 -9.72 19.38 -20.60
C SER A 171 -10.09 19.80 -22.03
N ALA A 172 -9.14 19.81 -22.97
CA ALA A 172 -9.41 20.09 -24.38
C ALA A 172 -10.42 19.10 -24.96
N SER A 173 -10.31 17.81 -24.61
CA SER A 173 -11.28 16.80 -25.04
C SER A 173 -12.69 17.08 -24.50
N GLY A 174 -12.83 17.55 -23.26
CA GLY A 174 -14.12 17.92 -22.69
C GLY A 174 -14.74 19.13 -23.39
N LEU A 175 -13.96 20.15 -23.71
CA LEU A 175 -14.43 21.32 -24.45
C LEU A 175 -14.87 20.98 -25.87
N ILE A 176 -14.08 20.14 -26.53
CA ILE A 176 -14.40 19.57 -27.84
C ILE A 176 -15.70 18.76 -27.77
N CYS A 177 -15.88 17.92 -26.75
CA CYS A 177 -17.12 17.16 -26.56
C CYS A 177 -18.33 18.09 -26.29
N SER A 178 -18.17 19.14 -25.50
CA SER A 178 -19.21 20.17 -25.30
C SER A 178 -19.61 20.83 -26.61
N PHE A 179 -18.63 21.20 -27.44
CA PHE A 179 -18.89 21.77 -28.76
C PHE A 179 -19.64 20.79 -29.67
N GLY A 180 -19.23 19.50 -29.66
CA GLY A 180 -19.93 18.43 -30.36
C GLY A 180 -21.40 18.31 -29.96
N VAL A 181 -21.70 18.31 -28.65
CA VAL A 181 -23.09 18.26 -28.14
C VAL A 181 -23.90 19.48 -28.62
N ILE A 182 -23.33 20.68 -28.56
CA ILE A 182 -24.01 21.90 -29.01
C ILE A 182 -24.31 21.82 -30.52
N CYS A 183 -23.34 21.40 -31.33
CA CYS A 183 -23.53 21.19 -32.76
C CYS A 183 -24.64 20.17 -33.06
N SER A 184 -24.67 19.04 -32.33
CA SER A 184 -25.71 18.02 -32.48
C SER A 184 -27.10 18.54 -32.09
N ILE A 185 -27.22 19.34 -31.03
CA ILE A 185 -28.49 19.97 -30.63
C ILE A 185 -28.96 20.96 -31.71
N LEU A 186 -28.05 21.79 -32.24
CA LEU A 186 -28.39 22.74 -33.30
C LEU A 186 -28.83 22.03 -34.59
N GLN A 187 -28.17 20.93 -34.95
CA GLN A 187 -28.57 20.08 -36.08
C GLN A 187 -29.96 19.48 -35.87
N PHE A 188 -30.25 18.96 -34.67
CA PHE A 188 -31.56 18.42 -34.33
C PHE A 188 -32.67 19.50 -34.39
N LEU A 189 -32.42 20.70 -33.85
CA LEU A 189 -33.37 21.81 -33.89
C LEU A 189 -33.61 22.30 -35.33
N TYR A 190 -32.57 22.35 -36.16
CA TYR A 190 -32.67 22.69 -37.57
C TYR A 190 -33.54 21.67 -38.32
N GLN A 191 -33.28 20.39 -38.12
CA GLN A 191 -34.02 19.30 -38.77
C GLN A 191 -35.48 19.23 -38.31
N SER A 192 -35.75 19.48 -37.02
CA SER A 192 -37.11 19.56 -36.50
C SER A 192 -37.90 20.75 -37.06
N ARG A 193 -37.22 21.81 -37.53
CA ARG A 193 -37.85 23.01 -38.10
C ARG A 193 -38.10 22.91 -39.61
N TYR A 194 -37.36 22.05 -40.31
CA TYR A 194 -37.51 21.80 -41.75
C TYR A 194 -37.71 20.30 -42.05
N PRO A 195 -38.87 19.72 -41.68
CA PRO A 195 -39.13 18.28 -41.86
C PRO A 195 -39.18 17.85 -43.34
N SER A 196 -39.58 18.76 -44.24
CA SER A 196 -39.76 18.48 -45.67
C SER A 196 -38.46 18.13 -46.43
N PHE A 197 -37.29 18.50 -45.91
CA PHE A 197 -36.01 18.23 -46.58
C PHE A 197 -35.46 16.81 -46.29
N PHE A 198 -35.88 16.18 -45.19
CA PHE A 198 -35.38 14.87 -44.75
C PHE A 198 -36.41 13.74 -44.86
N LEU A 199 -37.72 14.04 -44.81
CA LEU A 199 -38.78 13.04 -45.01
C LEU A 199 -39.04 12.66 -46.48
N ASP A 200 -38.54 13.46 -47.44
CA ASP A 200 -38.71 13.25 -48.89
C ASP A 200 -37.50 12.55 -49.55
N GLY A 201 -36.49 12.17 -48.74
CA GLY A 201 -35.35 11.41 -49.23
C GLY A 201 -35.73 9.95 -49.48
N ASN A 202 -35.78 9.54 -50.75
CA ASN A 202 -35.86 8.13 -51.16
C ASN A 202 -34.64 7.35 -50.64
N SER A 203 -34.76 6.82 -49.43
CA SER A 203 -33.82 5.88 -48.83
C SER A 203 -34.58 4.63 -48.44
N ASP A 204 -34.08 3.46 -48.85
CA ASP A 204 -34.65 2.13 -48.56
C ASP A 204 -34.85 1.87 -47.06
N TYR A 205 -34.24 2.68 -46.21
CA TYR A 205 -34.17 2.52 -44.77
C TYR A 205 -35.16 3.40 -43.97
N ARG A 206 -35.94 4.27 -44.63
CA ARG A 206 -37.01 5.17 -44.11
C ARG A 206 -37.06 5.40 -42.57
N TRP A 207 -37.71 4.52 -41.80
CA TRP A 207 -37.86 4.68 -40.33
C TRP A 207 -36.57 4.42 -39.54
N SER A 208 -35.73 3.50 -40.01
CA SER A 208 -34.48 3.13 -39.31
C SER A 208 -33.46 4.28 -39.27
N ILE A 209 -33.53 5.23 -40.22
CA ILE A 209 -32.68 6.43 -40.21
C ILE A 209 -32.92 7.28 -38.96
N ASN A 210 -34.18 7.54 -38.63
CA ASN A 210 -34.54 8.32 -37.44
C ASN A 210 -34.12 7.60 -36.15
N VAL A 211 -34.24 6.27 -36.11
CA VAL A 211 -33.79 5.46 -34.96
C VAL A 211 -32.28 5.54 -34.79
N ILE A 212 -31.53 5.42 -35.89
CA ILE A 212 -30.06 5.50 -35.90
C ILE A 212 -29.62 6.88 -35.42
N GLN A 213 -30.20 7.95 -35.96
CA GLN A 213 -29.86 9.32 -35.60
C GLN A 213 -30.18 9.65 -34.14
N THR A 214 -31.33 9.19 -33.64
CA THR A 214 -31.70 9.32 -32.22
C THR A 214 -30.73 8.57 -31.31
N THR A 215 -30.38 7.34 -31.67
CA THR A 215 -29.43 6.51 -30.89
C THR A 215 -28.04 7.14 -30.85
N GLN A 216 -27.59 7.71 -31.96
CA GLN A 216 -26.30 8.43 -32.04
C GLN A 216 -26.31 9.70 -31.21
N SER A 217 -27.39 10.47 -31.23
CA SER A 217 -27.51 11.70 -30.44
C SER A 217 -27.47 11.41 -28.94
N ILE A 218 -28.13 10.34 -28.50
CA ILE A 218 -28.03 9.83 -27.12
C ILE A 218 -26.58 9.41 -26.81
N GLY A 219 -25.93 8.70 -27.74
CA GLY A 219 -24.52 8.29 -27.61
C GLY A 219 -23.55 9.46 -27.45
N ILE A 220 -23.72 10.55 -28.21
CA ILE A 220 -22.94 11.79 -28.06
C ILE A 220 -23.16 12.40 -26.68
N LEU A 221 -24.42 12.54 -26.28
CA LEU A 221 -24.78 13.13 -24.98
C LEU A 221 -24.14 12.33 -23.85
N VAL A 222 -24.35 11.02 -23.79
CA VAL A 222 -23.79 10.15 -22.75
C VAL A 222 -22.27 10.13 -22.79
N GLY A 223 -21.67 10.02 -23.99
CA GLY A 223 -20.22 9.99 -24.18
C GLY A 223 -19.51 11.29 -23.78
N SER A 224 -20.22 12.42 -23.84
CA SER A 224 -19.70 13.75 -23.49
C SER A 224 -19.66 14.03 -21.99
N ILE A 225 -20.50 13.38 -21.17
CA ILE A 225 -20.66 13.70 -19.73
C ILE A 225 -19.32 13.61 -19.00
N ALA A 226 -18.60 12.49 -19.16
CA ALA A 226 -17.36 12.26 -18.42
C ALA A 226 -16.21 13.20 -18.85
N PRO A 227 -15.95 13.43 -20.15
CA PRO A 227 -15.00 14.46 -20.61
C PRO A 227 -15.34 15.87 -20.11
N VAL A 228 -16.61 16.27 -20.18
CA VAL A 228 -17.06 17.60 -19.73
C VAL A 228 -16.80 17.79 -18.24
N LEU A 229 -17.17 16.82 -17.40
CA LEU A 229 -16.89 16.86 -15.96
C LEU A 229 -15.39 16.97 -15.66
N ARG A 230 -14.53 16.26 -16.44
CA ARG A 230 -13.07 16.38 -16.31
C ARG A 230 -12.55 17.76 -16.74
N SER A 231 -13.12 18.39 -17.77
CA SER A 231 -12.71 19.75 -18.17
C SER A 231 -13.04 20.81 -17.12
N ILE A 232 -14.19 20.68 -16.45
CA ILE A 232 -14.58 21.53 -15.31
C ILE A 232 -13.63 21.33 -14.13
N THR A 233 -13.10 20.11 -13.96
CA THR A 233 -12.12 19.78 -12.93
C THR A 233 -10.84 20.62 -13.12
N LEU A 234 -10.24 20.67 -14.31
CA LEU A 234 -9.02 21.47 -14.55
C LEU A 234 -9.17 22.95 -14.15
N VAL A 235 -10.30 23.56 -14.54
CA VAL A 235 -10.62 24.97 -14.24
C VAL A 235 -10.72 25.23 -12.73
N ASN A 236 -11.21 24.26 -11.97
CA ASN A 236 -11.33 24.35 -10.51
C ASN A 236 -10.01 24.06 -9.78
N TYR A 237 -9.07 23.36 -10.41
CA TYR A 237 -7.85 22.83 -9.78
C TYR A 237 -6.64 23.74 -9.92
N PHE A 238 -6.56 24.52 -11.00
CA PHE A 238 -5.54 25.54 -11.18
C PHE A 238 -6.11 26.92 -10.84
N ASN A 239 -5.33 27.68 -10.08
CA ASN A 239 -5.76 28.99 -9.64
C ASN A 239 -5.82 29.92 -10.86
N LEU A 240 -7.00 30.45 -11.19
CA LEU A 240 -7.19 31.33 -12.35
C LEU A 240 -6.23 32.52 -12.34
N SER A 241 -5.88 33.04 -11.15
CA SER A 241 -4.92 34.14 -11.01
C SER A 241 -3.46 33.71 -11.24
N TYR A 242 -3.12 32.45 -10.95
CA TYR A 242 -1.78 31.89 -11.17
C TYR A 242 -1.54 31.61 -12.66
N LEU A 243 -2.55 31.04 -13.33
CA LEU A 243 -2.52 30.75 -14.77
C LEU A 243 -2.37 32.02 -15.64
N TRP A 244 -2.82 33.17 -15.13
CA TRP A 244 -2.70 34.48 -15.79
C TRP A 244 -1.36 35.18 -15.51
N SER A 245 -0.70 34.84 -14.40
CA SER A 245 0.54 35.48 -13.91
C SER A 245 1.82 34.90 -14.51
N ILE A 246 1.87 33.58 -14.80
CA ILE A 246 3.03 32.99 -15.49
C ILE A 246 3.07 33.57 -16.91
N ASN A 247 4.16 34.28 -17.21
CA ASN A 247 4.49 34.87 -18.52
C ASN A 247 3.82 34.17 -19.70
N ARG A 248 3.13 34.95 -20.55
CA ARG A 248 2.42 34.54 -21.78
C ARG A 248 3.20 33.60 -22.73
N ILE A 249 4.51 33.45 -22.52
CA ILE A 249 5.43 32.66 -23.34
C ILE A 249 5.75 31.29 -22.70
N ASN A 250 5.79 31.18 -21.35
CA ASN A 250 6.07 29.90 -20.68
C ASN A 250 4.89 28.92 -20.75
N MET A 251 3.67 29.41 -21.02
CA MET A 251 2.46 28.57 -21.13
C MET A 251 2.51 27.59 -22.32
N PHE A 252 3.16 27.96 -23.43
CA PHE A 252 3.34 27.07 -24.59
C PHE A 252 4.60 26.19 -24.51
N ARG A 253 5.36 26.30 -23.43
CA ARG A 253 6.50 25.42 -23.18
C ARG A 253 5.95 24.00 -23.01
N VAL A 254 6.48 23.06 -23.79
CA VAL A 254 6.18 21.64 -23.62
C VAL A 254 7.18 21.06 -22.63
N GLU A 255 6.66 20.57 -21.50
CA GLU A 255 7.44 19.97 -20.44
C GLU A 255 8.18 18.71 -20.92
N LYS A 256 9.35 18.45 -20.34
CA LYS A 256 10.20 17.32 -20.75
C LYS A 256 9.50 15.97 -20.59
N HIS A 257 8.66 15.82 -19.56
CA HIS A 257 7.95 14.57 -19.25
C HIS A 257 7.04 14.10 -20.39
N TRP A 258 6.46 15.03 -21.18
CA TRP A 258 5.63 14.66 -22.34
C TRP A 258 6.43 13.87 -23.37
N THR A 259 7.64 14.31 -23.71
CA THR A 259 8.46 13.71 -24.77
C THR A 259 9.48 12.69 -24.27
N GLN A 260 9.59 12.53 -22.95
CA GLN A 260 10.65 11.74 -22.31
C GLN A 260 10.66 10.28 -22.80
N ARG A 261 9.52 9.60 -22.81
CA ARG A 261 9.46 8.18 -23.22
C ARG A 261 9.85 7.96 -24.68
N LEU A 262 9.39 8.83 -25.58
CA LEU A 262 9.78 8.78 -26.99
C LEU A 262 11.29 9.02 -27.17
N ARG A 263 11.86 9.91 -26.35
CA ARG A 263 13.30 10.18 -26.32
C ARG A 263 14.10 8.99 -25.76
N GLU A 264 13.61 8.33 -24.72
CA GLU A 264 14.20 7.10 -24.17
C GLU A 264 14.21 5.99 -25.24
N TRP A 265 13.08 5.74 -25.91
CA TRP A 265 12.99 4.75 -26.99
C TRP A 265 13.90 5.04 -28.18
N LYS A 266 14.17 6.33 -28.44
CA LYS A 266 15.15 6.74 -29.43
C LYS A 266 16.55 6.28 -29.03
N CYS A 267 16.91 6.40 -27.75
CA CYS A 267 18.22 5.99 -27.21
C CYS A 267 18.40 4.47 -27.09
N ILE A 268 17.33 3.70 -26.85
CA ILE A 268 17.40 2.23 -26.74
C ILE A 268 17.93 1.62 -28.04
N HIS A 269 19.06 0.92 -27.96
CA HIS A 269 19.59 0.17 -29.09
C HIS A 269 18.71 -1.03 -29.38
N VAL A 270 18.40 -1.25 -30.66
CA VAL A 270 17.68 -2.45 -31.11
C VAL A 270 18.60 -3.66 -30.88
N THR A 271 18.40 -4.35 -29.76
CA THR A 271 18.95 -5.68 -29.49
C THR A 271 18.18 -6.67 -30.32
N SER A 272 18.57 -6.82 -31.58
CA SER A 272 18.02 -7.87 -32.43
C SER A 272 19.12 -8.83 -32.84
N ASN A 273 18.86 -10.12 -32.64
CA ASN A 273 19.57 -11.27 -33.22
C ASN A 273 19.43 -11.33 -34.76
N ILE A 274 19.30 -10.18 -35.43
CA ILE A 274 19.13 -10.06 -36.88
C ILE A 274 20.54 -10.04 -37.50
N PRO A 275 20.89 -11.01 -38.36
CA PRO A 275 22.20 -11.04 -39.01
C PRO A 275 22.23 -9.98 -40.13
N GLY A 276 23.04 -8.93 -39.97
CA GLY A 276 23.34 -7.96 -41.03
C GLY A 276 23.53 -6.50 -40.57
N ARG A 277 24.74 -5.95 -40.80
CA ARG A 277 25.10 -4.55 -40.46
C ARG A 277 24.27 -3.51 -41.21
N HIS A 278 23.91 -3.79 -42.47
CA HIS A 278 23.16 -2.87 -43.33
C HIS A 278 21.69 -2.75 -42.91
N LEU A 279 21.04 -3.89 -42.66
CA LEU A 279 19.64 -3.94 -42.20
C LEU A 279 19.48 -3.27 -40.82
N LYS A 280 20.45 -3.44 -39.91
CA LYS A 280 20.47 -2.76 -38.61
C LYS A 280 20.57 -1.23 -38.74
N LYS A 281 21.35 -0.71 -39.69
CA LYS A 281 21.44 0.73 -39.98
C LYS A 281 20.10 1.28 -40.50
N VAL A 282 19.49 0.59 -41.47
CA VAL A 282 18.20 0.99 -42.05
C VAL A 282 17.10 0.98 -41.00
N LEU A 283 16.99 -0.09 -40.21
CA LEU A 283 16.02 -0.19 -39.11
C LEU A 283 16.19 0.93 -38.08
N ASN A 284 17.42 1.24 -37.68
CA ASN A 284 17.66 2.32 -36.73
C ASN A 284 17.33 3.70 -37.33
N HIS A 285 17.57 3.91 -38.63
CA HIS A 285 17.22 5.13 -39.33
C HIS A 285 15.70 5.33 -39.41
N VAL A 286 14.96 4.28 -39.83
CA VAL A 286 13.49 4.29 -39.89
C VAL A 286 12.90 4.48 -38.49
N LYS A 287 13.42 3.78 -37.47
CA LYS A 287 13.02 3.96 -36.06
C LYS A 287 13.15 5.42 -35.62
N ASN A 288 14.30 6.03 -35.91
CA ASN A 288 14.57 7.42 -35.53
C ASN A 288 13.66 8.41 -36.28
N MET A 289 13.38 8.15 -37.56
CA MET A 289 12.46 8.97 -38.35
C MET A 289 11.04 8.92 -37.77
N ILE A 290 10.52 7.72 -37.47
CA ILE A 290 9.19 7.53 -36.87
C ILE A 290 9.12 8.20 -35.50
N LEU A 291 10.12 7.97 -34.63
CA LEU A 291 10.13 8.56 -33.29
C LEU A 291 10.25 10.10 -33.33
N ASN A 292 11.04 10.66 -34.25
CA ASN A 292 11.10 12.11 -34.43
C ASN A 292 9.75 12.68 -34.86
N PHE A 293 9.06 12.01 -35.81
CA PHE A 293 7.71 12.41 -36.22
C PHE A 293 6.73 12.35 -35.04
N CYS A 294 6.74 11.27 -34.25
CA CYS A 294 5.89 11.15 -33.06
C CYS A 294 6.19 12.24 -32.02
N ILE A 295 7.46 12.59 -31.79
CA ILE A 295 7.85 13.65 -30.85
C ILE A 295 7.32 15.00 -31.33
N THR A 296 7.54 15.34 -32.60
CA THR A 296 7.04 16.60 -33.18
C THR A 296 5.52 16.68 -33.08
N LEU A 297 4.82 15.59 -33.47
CA LEU A 297 3.36 15.52 -33.39
C LEU A 297 2.86 15.69 -31.95
N GLN A 298 3.51 15.04 -30.98
CA GLN A 298 3.14 15.17 -29.57
C GLN A 298 3.32 16.59 -29.05
N VAL A 299 4.45 17.25 -29.38
CA VAL A 299 4.73 18.63 -28.99
C VAL A 299 3.69 19.59 -29.56
N THR A 300 3.42 19.50 -30.87
CA THR A 300 2.41 20.33 -31.53
C THR A 300 1.03 20.13 -30.89
N LEU A 301 0.66 18.90 -30.56
CA LEU A 301 -0.63 18.60 -29.97
C LEU A 301 -0.77 19.13 -28.55
N VAL A 302 0.26 19.00 -27.69
CA VAL A 302 0.25 19.59 -26.33
C VAL A 302 0.00 21.10 -26.42
N VAL A 303 0.67 21.78 -27.35
CA VAL A 303 0.52 23.21 -27.59
C VAL A 303 -0.92 23.55 -28.01
N VAL A 304 -1.51 22.77 -28.93
CA VAL A 304 -2.90 22.94 -29.36
C VAL A 304 -3.88 22.71 -28.20
N CYS A 305 -3.69 21.65 -27.40
CA CYS A 305 -4.52 21.39 -26.21
C CYS A 305 -4.45 22.54 -25.20
N LYS A 306 -3.24 23.03 -24.89
CA LYS A 306 -3.06 24.20 -23.99
C LYS A 306 -3.74 25.45 -24.55
N ALA A 307 -3.68 25.68 -25.87
CA ALA A 307 -4.39 26.78 -26.53
C ALA A 307 -5.92 26.65 -26.40
N ILE A 308 -6.48 25.45 -26.61
CA ILE A 308 -7.93 25.19 -26.47
C ILE A 308 -8.38 25.42 -25.02
N CYS A 309 -7.60 24.97 -24.04
CA CYS A 309 -7.88 25.18 -22.61
C CYS A 309 -7.81 26.66 -22.18
N PHE A 310 -7.19 27.54 -22.96
CA PHE A 310 -7.15 28.97 -22.67
C PHE A 310 -8.49 29.67 -22.98
N VAL A 311 -9.29 29.12 -23.91
CA VAL A 311 -10.55 29.73 -24.35
C VAL A 311 -11.57 29.85 -23.19
N PRO A 312 -11.85 28.80 -22.39
CA PRO A 312 -12.75 28.94 -21.23
C PRO A 312 -12.21 29.85 -20.16
N THR A 313 -10.89 29.85 -19.92
CA THR A 313 -10.28 30.76 -18.94
C THR A 313 -10.49 32.21 -19.34
N CYS A 314 -10.37 32.53 -20.64
CA CYS A 314 -10.70 33.85 -21.16
C CYS A 314 -12.18 34.18 -21.01
N ILE A 315 -13.08 33.25 -21.30
CA ILE A 315 -14.53 33.44 -21.15
C ILE A 315 -14.90 33.66 -19.68
N ILE A 316 -14.33 32.88 -18.75
CA ILE A 316 -14.55 33.02 -17.31
C ILE A 316 -13.93 34.31 -16.78
N LEU A 317 -12.77 34.75 -17.29
CA LEU A 317 -12.19 36.06 -16.96
C LEU A 317 -13.06 37.20 -17.47
N LEU A 318 -13.58 37.14 -18.69
CA LEU A 318 -14.52 38.13 -19.22
C LEU A 318 -15.80 38.15 -18.39
N PHE A 319 -16.34 36.98 -18.04
CA PHE A 319 -17.49 36.86 -17.16
C PHE A 319 -17.20 37.31 -15.73
N TYR A 320 -16.00 37.05 -15.19
CA TYR A 320 -15.57 37.51 -13.87
C TYR A 320 -15.33 39.02 -13.87
N CYS A 321 -14.78 39.60 -14.93
CA CYS A 321 -14.67 41.05 -15.09
C CYS A 321 -16.05 41.69 -15.17
N PHE A 322 -16.98 41.07 -15.92
CA PHE A 322 -18.38 41.50 -16.00
C PHE A 322 -19.10 41.36 -14.65
N CYS A 323 -18.94 40.23 -13.97
CA CYS A 323 -19.51 39.98 -12.65
C CYS A 323 -18.83 40.77 -11.55
N HIS A 324 -17.53 41.05 -11.61
CA HIS A 324 -16.82 41.93 -10.68
C HIS A 324 -17.25 43.38 -10.89
N PHE A 325 -17.51 43.78 -12.14
CA PHE A 325 -18.17 45.05 -12.45
C PHE A 325 -19.58 45.08 -11.82
N CYS A 326 -20.38 44.01 -11.91
CA CYS A 326 -21.68 43.88 -11.24
C CYS A 326 -21.61 43.78 -9.71
N ILE A 327 -20.61 43.09 -9.15
CA ILE A 327 -20.40 42.88 -7.72
C ILE A 327 -19.76 44.11 -7.09
N SER A 328 -18.94 44.88 -7.83
CA SER A 328 -18.47 46.21 -7.42
C SER A 328 -19.63 47.18 -7.21
N LEU A 329 -20.73 47.02 -7.97
CA LEU A 329 -21.96 47.77 -7.75
C LEU A 329 -22.74 47.28 -6.51
N LEU A 330 -22.63 46.00 -6.16
CA LEU A 330 -23.28 45.38 -4.99
C LEU A 330 -22.48 45.50 -3.67
N LYS A 331 -21.14 45.55 -3.73
CA LYS A 331 -20.23 45.68 -2.57
C LYS A 331 -20.30 47.04 -1.86
N ARG A 332 -21.20 47.93 -2.29
CA ARG A 332 -21.60 49.12 -1.51
C ARG A 332 -22.42 48.76 -0.26
N PHE A 333 -22.84 47.50 -0.12
CA PHE A 333 -23.53 46.99 1.08
C PHE A 333 -22.98 45.63 1.49
N GLY A 334 -22.29 45.57 2.62
CA GLY A 334 -21.99 44.32 3.32
C GLY A 334 -20.50 44.05 3.54
N LYS A 335 -20.13 44.02 4.82
CA LYS A 335 -18.84 43.56 5.35
C LYS A 335 -19.08 42.33 6.23
N ASP A 336 -18.00 41.56 6.46
CA ASP A 336 -17.73 40.57 7.53
C ASP A 336 -17.48 39.15 6.98
N SER A 337 -16.67 38.25 7.57
CA SER A 337 -15.85 38.21 8.81
C SER A 337 -14.72 37.17 8.62
N SER A 338 -13.61 37.27 9.35
CA SER A 338 -12.30 36.67 9.02
C SER A 338 -11.70 35.72 10.08
N ALA A 339 -12.49 35.12 10.97
CA ALA A 339 -11.95 34.33 12.09
C ALA A 339 -11.69 32.84 11.78
N SER A 340 -12.52 32.18 10.96
CA SER A 340 -12.37 30.75 10.62
C SER A 340 -11.30 30.44 9.56
N ASP A 341 -10.78 31.46 8.87
CA ASP A 341 -9.88 31.25 7.72
C ASP A 341 -8.40 31.10 8.12
N ASN A 342 -8.01 31.50 9.35
CA ASN A 342 -6.62 31.46 9.81
C ASN A 342 -6.14 30.06 10.20
N ASP A 343 -6.90 29.31 10.99
CA ASP A 343 -6.57 27.93 11.39
C ASP A 343 -6.51 26.99 10.16
N LEU A 344 -7.46 27.20 9.24
CA LEU A 344 -7.53 26.52 7.95
C LEU A 344 -6.38 26.88 6.98
N ARG A 345 -5.76 28.05 7.14
CA ARG A 345 -4.59 28.47 6.35
C ARG A 345 -3.33 27.78 6.85
N LEU A 346 -3.15 27.67 8.16
CA LEU A 346 -2.01 26.98 8.78
C LEU A 346 -2.00 25.50 8.42
N GLU A 347 -3.16 24.82 8.48
CA GLU A 347 -3.28 23.41 8.04
C GLU A 347 -2.89 23.26 6.56
N ILE A 348 -3.30 24.18 5.69
CA ILE A 348 -2.95 24.13 4.26
C ILE A 348 -1.44 24.32 4.07
N GLU A 349 -0.81 25.27 4.76
CA GLU A 349 0.63 25.53 4.67
C GLU A 349 1.46 24.31 5.10
N GLU A 350 1.04 23.61 6.14
CA GLU A 350 1.68 22.39 6.63
C GLU A 350 1.69 21.26 5.58
N TYR A 351 0.57 21.00 4.89
CA TYR A 351 0.48 19.88 3.94
C TYR A 351 0.89 20.20 2.50
N ILE A 352 1.16 21.47 2.15
CA ILE A 352 1.60 21.85 0.80
C ILE A 352 2.91 21.14 0.41
N GLY A 353 3.84 20.95 1.35
CA GLY A 353 5.12 20.28 1.11
C GLY A 353 5.00 18.79 0.72
N TYR A 354 3.84 18.18 0.94
CA TYR A 354 3.57 16.76 0.66
C TYR A 354 2.78 16.52 -0.63
N VAL A 355 2.52 17.56 -1.41
CA VAL A 355 1.81 17.47 -2.67
C VAL A 355 2.78 17.00 -3.77
N LEU A 356 2.50 15.84 -4.39
CA LEU A 356 3.27 15.34 -5.52
C LEU A 356 2.83 16.01 -6.82
N GLN A 357 3.77 16.64 -7.54
CA GLN A 357 3.51 17.36 -8.79
C GLN A 357 4.58 17.06 -9.84
N ILE A 358 4.15 16.87 -11.08
CA ILE A 358 5.05 16.66 -12.22
C ILE A 358 5.69 17.99 -12.67
N GLU A 359 5.10 19.11 -12.29
CA GLU A 359 5.52 20.47 -12.65
C GLU A 359 5.81 21.26 -11.36
N ASP A 360 7.08 21.64 -11.15
CA ASP A 360 7.50 22.45 -9.98
C ASP A 360 6.85 23.85 -9.98
N GLU A 361 6.39 24.32 -11.13
CA GLU A 361 5.76 25.63 -11.28
C GLU A 361 4.23 25.56 -11.06
N ALA A 362 3.55 24.43 -11.29
CA ALA A 362 2.08 24.40 -11.34
C ALA A 362 1.43 24.16 -9.96
N LYS A 363 1.50 25.16 -9.07
CA LYS A 363 1.01 25.05 -7.68
C LYS A 363 -0.48 24.70 -7.62
N LEU A 364 -0.80 23.52 -7.07
CA LEU A 364 -2.16 23.07 -6.78
C LEU A 364 -2.94 24.12 -5.97
N THR A 365 -4.21 24.36 -6.32
CA THR A 365 -5.03 25.35 -5.60
C THR A 365 -5.29 24.93 -4.14
N ASN A 366 -5.14 25.86 -3.20
CA ASN A 366 -5.46 25.68 -1.78
C ASN A 366 -6.87 25.09 -1.55
N ARG A 367 -7.84 25.44 -2.41
CA ARG A 367 -9.21 24.90 -2.39
C ARG A 367 -9.25 23.39 -2.62
N THR A 368 -8.43 22.86 -3.53
CA THR A 368 -8.38 21.42 -3.81
C THR A 368 -7.73 20.68 -2.66
N LEU A 369 -6.60 21.17 -2.15
CA LEU A 369 -5.94 20.59 -0.98
C LEU A 369 -6.89 20.56 0.22
N ARG A 370 -7.62 21.66 0.46
CA ARG A 370 -8.68 21.74 1.46
C ARG A 370 -9.77 20.68 1.26
N ASN A 371 -10.22 20.45 0.03
CA ASN A 371 -11.23 19.42 -0.25
C ASN A 371 -10.71 18.01 0.03
N MET A 372 -9.46 17.71 -0.33
CA MET A 372 -8.82 16.43 -0.05
C MET A 372 -8.69 16.20 1.46
N LEU A 373 -8.16 17.17 2.20
CA LEU A 373 -8.04 17.10 3.67
C LEU A 373 -9.41 16.99 4.36
N ARG A 374 -10.42 17.73 3.87
CA ARG A 374 -11.79 17.63 4.39
C ARG A 374 -12.39 16.25 4.17
N SER A 375 -12.11 15.61 3.02
CA SER A 375 -12.64 14.27 2.72
C SER A 375 -12.14 13.21 3.68
N ILE A 376 -10.83 13.20 3.97
CA ILE A 376 -10.23 12.24 4.92
C ILE A 376 -10.61 12.56 6.36
N THR A 377 -10.70 13.85 6.72
CA THR A 377 -11.16 14.29 8.05
C THR A 377 -12.62 13.89 8.29
N LYS A 378 -13.48 14.01 7.29
CA LYS A 378 -14.87 13.53 7.36
C LYS A 378 -14.93 12.01 7.55
N LEU A 379 -14.06 11.25 6.87
CA LEU A 379 -13.97 9.80 7.04
C LEU A 379 -13.52 9.44 8.46
N LEU A 380 -12.47 10.07 8.97
CA LEU A 380 -11.99 9.91 10.35
C LEU A 380 -13.09 10.17 11.36
N HIS A 381 -13.79 11.30 11.24
CA HIS A 381 -14.87 11.67 12.16
C HIS A 381 -16.08 10.73 12.05
N LYS A 382 -16.39 10.23 10.85
CA LYS A 382 -17.43 9.20 10.67
C LYS A 382 -17.04 7.92 11.40
N SER A 383 -15.82 7.45 11.21
CA SER A 383 -15.31 6.23 11.85
C SER A 383 -15.16 6.36 13.36
N GLU A 384 -14.86 7.55 13.88
CA GLU A 384 -14.85 7.85 15.31
C GLU A 384 -16.24 7.71 15.96
N LYS A 385 -17.33 7.95 15.22
CA LYS A 385 -18.69 7.69 15.70
C LYS A 385 -19.05 6.21 15.74
N GLU A 386 -18.36 5.40 14.93
CA GLU A 386 -18.54 3.94 14.81
C GLU A 386 -17.59 3.17 15.75
N GLN A 387 -17.21 3.75 16.89
CA GLN A 387 -16.35 3.11 17.89
C GLN A 387 -16.94 1.81 18.45
N PRO A 388 -16.09 0.82 18.77
CA PRO A 388 -16.51 -0.50 19.23
C PRO A 388 -16.92 -0.47 20.71
N ARG A 389 -18.21 -0.21 20.97
CA ARG A 389 -18.72 0.02 22.34
C ARG A 389 -18.69 -1.23 23.21
N ASN A 390 -18.90 -2.41 22.63
CA ASN A 390 -18.92 -3.66 23.39
C ASN A 390 -17.48 -4.06 23.75
N LEU A 391 -16.58 -3.98 22.77
CA LEU A 391 -15.15 -4.19 22.98
C LEU A 391 -14.59 -3.28 24.07
N LEU A 392 -14.92 -1.99 24.06
CA LEU A 392 -14.45 -1.07 25.10
C LEU A 392 -14.89 -1.49 26.51
N LYS A 393 -16.14 -1.96 26.67
CA LYS A 393 -16.62 -2.48 27.97
C LYS A 393 -15.88 -3.74 28.42
N LEU A 394 -15.50 -4.60 27.47
CA LEU A 394 -14.67 -5.78 27.76
C LEU A 394 -13.26 -5.36 28.17
N LEU A 395 -12.64 -4.45 27.42
CA LEU A 395 -11.28 -3.96 27.67
C LEU A 395 -11.13 -3.22 29.00
N GLU A 396 -12.18 -2.54 29.47
CA GLU A 396 -12.22 -1.86 30.78
C GLU A 396 -12.09 -2.82 31.97
N ARG A 397 -12.29 -4.13 31.77
CA ARG A 397 -12.11 -5.17 32.81
C ARG A 397 -10.65 -5.52 33.06
N SER A 398 -9.79 -5.22 32.09
CA SER A 398 -8.36 -5.51 32.16
C SER A 398 -7.58 -4.33 32.72
N THR A 399 -6.71 -4.61 33.69
CA THR A 399 -5.77 -3.64 34.27
C THR A 399 -4.37 -3.74 33.67
N GLY A 400 -4.05 -4.78 32.88
CA GLY A 400 -2.69 -5.04 32.43
C GLY A 400 -2.60 -5.96 31.21
N PHE A 401 -1.56 -6.77 31.16
CA PHE A 401 -1.27 -7.73 30.08
C PHE A 401 -1.00 -9.15 30.62
N SER A 402 -1.29 -9.44 31.89
CA SER A 402 -0.88 -10.70 32.54
C SER A 402 -1.54 -11.93 31.92
N GLY A 403 -2.78 -11.77 31.43
CA GLY A 403 -3.54 -12.78 30.73
C GLY A 403 -2.84 -13.37 29.51
N VAL A 404 -1.93 -12.62 28.87
CA VAL A 404 -1.15 -13.12 27.73
C VAL A 404 -0.15 -14.22 28.13
N VAL A 405 0.26 -14.25 29.39
CA VAL A 405 1.15 -15.30 29.93
C VAL A 405 0.39 -16.35 30.74
N GLU A 406 -0.87 -16.06 31.12
CA GLU A 406 -1.70 -16.99 31.91
C GLU A 406 -2.50 -17.98 31.05
N PHE A 407 -2.76 -17.70 29.77
CA PHE A 407 -3.63 -18.54 28.95
C PHE A 407 -3.00 -19.89 28.52
N ASP A 408 -1.68 -19.99 28.57
CA ASP A 408 -0.90 -21.16 28.15
C ASP A 408 0.21 -21.42 29.17
N ASN A 409 0.56 -22.68 29.40
CA ASN A 409 1.53 -23.08 30.40
C ASN A 409 2.45 -24.17 29.84
N ASP A 410 3.77 -23.97 29.94
CA ASP A 410 4.79 -24.90 29.45
C ASP A 410 4.74 -26.29 30.11
N GLN A 411 4.05 -26.42 31.25
CA GLN A 411 3.77 -27.71 31.87
C GLN A 411 2.78 -28.57 31.08
N VAL A 412 2.02 -27.97 30.16
CA VAL A 412 1.09 -28.69 29.28
C VAL A 412 1.83 -29.09 28.00
N PRO A 413 2.08 -30.39 27.76
CA PRO A 413 2.80 -30.83 26.57
C PRO A 413 1.95 -30.63 25.30
N PRO A 414 2.55 -30.27 24.16
CA PRO A 414 1.84 -30.14 22.89
C PRO A 414 1.28 -31.48 22.40
N LEU A 415 0.12 -31.49 21.72
CA LEU A 415 -0.46 -32.73 21.16
C LEU A 415 0.30 -33.25 19.93
N TYR A 416 1.09 -32.39 19.30
CA TYR A 416 1.82 -32.66 18.08
C TYR A 416 3.19 -31.93 18.10
N PRO A 417 4.30 -32.55 17.66
CA PRO A 417 5.61 -31.90 17.66
C PRO A 417 5.69 -30.64 16.78
N ASP A 418 4.94 -30.58 15.67
CA ASP A 418 4.79 -29.37 14.85
C ASP A 418 3.53 -28.56 15.23
N GLU A 419 3.19 -28.49 16.52
CA GLU A 419 2.04 -27.69 16.94
C GLU A 419 2.26 -26.23 16.52
N THR A 420 1.31 -25.72 15.74
CA THR A 420 1.45 -24.43 15.06
C THR A 420 1.53 -23.29 16.06
N HIS A 421 2.43 -22.34 15.80
CA HIS A 421 2.51 -21.04 16.45
C HIS A 421 1.12 -20.42 16.66
N ASN A 422 0.83 -19.98 17.88
CA ASN A 422 -0.46 -19.41 18.23
C ASN A 422 -0.65 -18.08 17.47
N CYS A 423 -1.90 -17.77 17.08
CA CYS A 423 -2.24 -16.45 16.57
C CYS A 423 -3.30 -15.80 17.47
N TRP A 424 -3.26 -14.47 17.56
CA TRP A 424 -4.15 -13.68 18.42
C TRP A 424 -5.62 -14.05 18.23
N SER A 425 -6.05 -14.20 16.98
CA SER A 425 -7.43 -14.56 16.66
C SER A 425 -7.79 -15.96 17.17
N LEU A 426 -6.95 -16.97 16.92
CA LEU A 426 -7.24 -18.37 17.31
C LEU A 426 -7.34 -18.53 18.83
N VAL A 427 -6.42 -17.91 19.58
CA VAL A 427 -6.43 -17.96 21.05
C VAL A 427 -7.67 -17.27 21.62
N ALA A 428 -7.97 -16.05 21.17
CA ALA A 428 -9.15 -15.32 21.63
C ALA A 428 -10.45 -16.08 21.33
N ILE A 429 -10.56 -16.70 20.15
CA ILE A 429 -11.72 -17.53 19.78
C ILE A 429 -11.80 -18.77 20.68
N THR A 430 -10.68 -19.45 20.93
CA THR A 430 -10.66 -20.67 21.75
C THR A 430 -11.09 -20.37 23.19
N LEU A 431 -10.57 -19.30 23.80
CA LEU A 431 -11.01 -18.83 25.11
C LEU A 431 -12.50 -18.49 25.13
N THR A 432 -13.01 -17.85 24.07
CA THR A 432 -14.43 -17.54 23.92
C THR A 432 -15.26 -18.82 23.86
N VAL A 433 -14.83 -19.82 23.08
CA VAL A 433 -15.51 -21.13 23.00
C VAL A 433 -15.61 -21.79 24.38
N ILE A 434 -14.53 -21.77 25.16
CA ILE A 434 -14.52 -22.29 26.52
C ILE A 434 -15.50 -21.51 27.40
N ALA A 435 -15.48 -20.18 27.34
CA ALA A 435 -16.40 -19.33 28.10
C ALA A 435 -17.87 -19.58 27.74
N LEU A 436 -18.18 -19.88 26.47
CA LEU A 436 -19.53 -20.21 25.99
C LEU A 436 -20.01 -21.58 26.46
N ALA A 437 -19.09 -22.52 26.67
CA ALA A 437 -19.40 -23.86 27.14
C ALA A 437 -19.64 -23.93 28.66
N LEU A 438 -19.29 -22.87 29.41
CA LEU A 438 -19.47 -22.83 30.86
C LEU A 438 -20.95 -22.91 31.26
N PRO A 439 -21.29 -23.68 32.31
CA PRO A 439 -22.67 -23.79 32.77
C PRO A 439 -23.08 -22.55 33.57
N ASN A 440 -24.39 -22.36 33.77
CA ASN A 440 -24.95 -21.35 34.68
C ASN A 440 -24.58 -19.87 34.39
N ILE A 441 -24.11 -19.54 33.18
CA ILE A 441 -23.84 -18.14 32.79
C ILE A 441 -25.09 -17.48 32.22
N GLU A 442 -25.35 -16.23 32.62
CA GLU A 442 -26.43 -15.44 32.08
C GLU A 442 -26.25 -15.20 30.57
N ASN A 443 -27.30 -15.47 29.78
CA ASN A 443 -27.28 -15.31 28.33
C ASN A 443 -26.94 -13.87 27.88
N SER A 444 -27.28 -12.86 28.69
CA SER A 444 -26.90 -11.46 28.45
C SER A 444 -25.38 -11.25 28.46
N ARG A 445 -24.66 -11.89 29.39
CA ARG A 445 -23.18 -11.82 29.49
C ARG A 445 -22.52 -12.53 28.33
N VAL A 446 -23.03 -13.71 27.96
CA VAL A 446 -22.58 -14.48 26.80
C VAL A 446 -22.72 -13.65 25.51
N LYS A 447 -23.89 -13.05 25.27
CA LYS A 447 -24.12 -12.18 24.11
C LYS A 447 -23.22 -10.94 24.12
N GLY A 448 -22.98 -10.35 25.30
CA GLY A 448 -22.07 -9.23 25.49
C GLY A 448 -20.63 -9.59 25.12
N LEU A 449 -20.14 -10.76 25.56
CA LEU A 449 -18.82 -11.26 25.22
C LEU A 449 -18.70 -11.51 23.70
N LEU A 450 -19.65 -12.22 23.09
CA LEU A 450 -19.67 -12.46 21.64
C LEU A 450 -19.61 -11.17 20.82
N ALA A 451 -20.41 -10.17 21.16
CA ALA A 451 -20.39 -8.86 20.49
C ALA A 451 -19.03 -8.16 20.63
N SER A 452 -18.42 -8.26 21.81
CA SER A 452 -17.10 -7.68 22.10
C SER A 452 -15.98 -8.37 21.32
N ILE A 453 -16.01 -9.70 21.25
CA ILE A 453 -15.06 -10.49 20.46
C ILE A 453 -15.21 -10.18 18.96
N ASN A 454 -16.44 -10.09 18.44
CA ASN A 454 -16.68 -9.77 17.04
C ASN A 454 -16.07 -8.39 16.67
N GLU A 455 -16.29 -7.38 17.52
CA GLU A 455 -15.68 -6.06 17.36
C GLU A 455 -14.15 -6.13 17.45
N GLY A 456 -13.59 -6.86 18.42
CA GLY A 456 -12.15 -7.04 18.62
C GLY A 456 -11.45 -7.73 17.44
N LEU A 457 -12.06 -8.80 16.93
CA LEU A 457 -11.52 -9.59 15.80
C LEU A 457 -11.42 -8.77 14.50
N GLN A 458 -12.22 -7.71 14.32
CA GLN A 458 -12.06 -6.80 13.18
C GLN A 458 -10.70 -6.08 13.21
N PHE A 459 -10.25 -5.64 14.39
CA PHE A 459 -8.92 -5.03 14.56
C PHE A 459 -7.81 -6.07 14.45
N VAL A 460 -7.95 -7.20 15.16
CA VAL A 460 -6.98 -8.31 15.12
C VAL A 460 -6.73 -8.77 13.69
N ARG A 461 -7.79 -8.87 12.87
CA ARG A 461 -7.66 -9.20 11.45
C ARG A 461 -6.75 -8.24 10.71
N HIS A 462 -6.91 -6.93 10.89
CA HIS A 462 -6.04 -5.95 10.24
C HIS A 462 -4.60 -6.05 10.71
N ILE A 463 -4.37 -6.39 11.98
CA ILE A 463 -3.04 -6.57 12.57
C ILE A 463 -2.37 -7.81 12.00
N GLU A 464 -3.02 -8.98 12.10
CA GLU A 464 -2.50 -10.25 11.59
C GLU A 464 -2.32 -10.24 10.06
N GLU A 465 -3.19 -9.58 9.30
CA GLU A 465 -3.03 -9.49 7.85
C GLU A 465 -1.85 -8.60 7.43
N THR A 466 -1.46 -7.65 8.27
CA THR A 466 -0.40 -6.68 7.96
C THR A 466 0.96 -7.12 8.49
N LEU A 467 1.03 -7.63 9.72
CA LEU A 467 2.29 -7.95 10.39
C LEU A 467 2.68 -9.44 10.30
N ASN A 468 1.69 -10.33 10.18
CA ASN A 468 1.89 -11.76 10.33
C ASN A 468 1.89 -12.50 8.97
N VAL A 469 3.00 -12.39 8.26
CA VAL A 469 3.17 -12.94 6.89
C VAL A 469 3.65 -14.41 6.91
N ASN A 470 3.97 -14.98 8.08
CA ASN A 470 4.42 -16.37 8.21
C ASN A 470 3.35 -17.35 7.72
N SER A 471 3.73 -18.27 6.82
CA SER A 471 2.82 -19.25 6.22
C SER A 471 2.05 -20.11 7.23
N GLU A 472 2.64 -20.43 8.39
CA GLU A 472 1.97 -21.20 9.44
C GLU A 472 0.89 -20.39 10.15
N LEU A 473 1.22 -19.15 10.51
CA LEU A 473 0.28 -18.22 11.11
C LEU A 473 -0.83 -17.81 10.12
N VAL A 474 -0.56 -17.84 8.82
CA VAL A 474 -1.58 -17.71 7.77
C VAL A 474 -2.58 -18.89 7.80
N LYS A 475 -2.15 -20.10 8.16
CA LYS A 475 -3.05 -21.26 8.37
C LYS A 475 -3.82 -21.12 9.68
N ALA A 476 -3.16 -20.71 10.77
CA ALA A 476 -3.81 -20.49 12.07
C ALA A 476 -4.93 -19.44 11.97
N ARG A 477 -4.69 -18.27 11.36
CA ARG A 477 -5.73 -17.23 11.19
C ARG A 477 -6.88 -17.68 10.27
N LYS A 478 -6.59 -18.48 9.23
CA LYS A 478 -7.63 -19.04 8.35
C LYS A 478 -8.51 -20.02 9.13
N THR A 479 -7.89 -20.83 9.99
CA THR A 479 -8.58 -21.73 10.92
C THR A 479 -9.45 -20.93 11.88
N GLY A 480 -8.88 -19.92 12.56
CA GLY A 480 -9.61 -19.02 13.44
C GLY A 480 -10.85 -18.41 12.75
N ARG A 481 -10.73 -17.92 11.51
CA ARG A 481 -11.90 -17.39 10.77
C ARG A 481 -13.00 -18.42 10.52
N ARG A 482 -12.65 -19.66 10.18
CA ARG A 482 -13.63 -20.74 9.98
C ARG A 482 -14.34 -21.05 11.29
N ILE A 483 -13.58 -21.24 12.37
CA ILE A 483 -14.12 -21.53 13.70
C ILE A 483 -14.98 -20.38 14.21
N TRP A 484 -14.55 -19.12 14.05
CA TRP A 484 -15.34 -17.97 14.49
C TRP A 484 -16.71 -17.91 13.80
N THR A 485 -16.77 -18.20 12.50
CA THR A 485 -18.04 -18.23 11.76
C THR A 485 -18.98 -19.29 12.34
N GLU A 486 -18.42 -20.44 12.73
CA GLU A 486 -19.17 -21.52 13.35
C GLU A 486 -19.71 -21.13 14.74
N VAL A 487 -18.85 -20.51 15.57
CA VAL A 487 -19.17 -20.07 16.92
C VAL A 487 -20.22 -18.94 16.92
N GLU A 488 -20.05 -17.95 16.05
CA GLU A 488 -20.95 -16.78 15.96
C GLU A 488 -22.35 -17.17 15.46
N VAL A 489 -22.44 -18.07 14.48
CA VAL A 489 -23.71 -18.41 13.82
C VAL A 489 -24.41 -19.58 14.51
N TYR A 490 -23.68 -20.63 14.87
CA TYR A 490 -24.24 -21.91 15.31
C TYR A 490 -23.98 -22.22 16.79
N TYR A 491 -23.21 -21.39 17.51
CA TYR A 491 -22.77 -21.70 18.87
C TYR A 491 -22.09 -23.07 18.96
N SER A 492 -21.34 -23.44 17.92
CA SER A 492 -20.63 -24.72 17.85
C SER A 492 -19.14 -24.56 17.56
N TRP A 493 -18.37 -25.58 17.92
CA TRP A 493 -16.94 -25.68 17.67
C TRP A 493 -16.64 -27.04 17.04
N LEU A 494 -16.18 -27.08 15.79
CA LEU A 494 -15.89 -28.33 15.08
C LEU A 494 -17.06 -29.33 15.10
N GLU A 495 -18.27 -28.83 14.83
CA GLU A 495 -19.55 -29.56 14.81
C GLU A 495 -20.06 -29.95 16.22
N ILE A 496 -19.38 -29.53 17.28
CA ILE A 496 -19.81 -29.72 18.67
C ILE A 496 -20.64 -28.51 19.11
N ASP A 497 -21.93 -28.74 19.33
CA ASP A 497 -22.82 -27.74 19.96
C ASP A 497 -22.32 -27.41 21.39
N LEU A 498 -21.98 -26.15 21.64
CA LEU A 498 -21.47 -25.69 22.93
C LEU A 498 -22.57 -25.53 23.98
N GLN A 499 -23.84 -25.47 23.55
CA GLN A 499 -25.01 -25.45 24.43
C GLN A 499 -25.69 -26.83 24.53
N ASN A 500 -24.98 -27.88 24.12
CA ASN A 500 -25.49 -29.24 24.07
C ASN A 500 -26.09 -29.68 25.42
N LYS A 501 -27.22 -30.40 25.37
CA LYS A 501 -27.85 -31.05 26.52
C LYS A 501 -26.88 -31.93 27.31
N ALA A 502 -25.83 -32.46 26.69
CA ALA A 502 -24.77 -33.23 27.33
C ALA A 502 -23.96 -32.44 28.38
N PHE A 503 -23.99 -31.11 28.36
CA PHE A 503 -23.38 -30.23 29.36
C PHE A 503 -24.32 -29.87 30.51
N LYS A 504 -25.63 -30.09 30.35
CA LYS A 504 -26.63 -29.73 31.35
C LYS A 504 -26.43 -30.53 32.64
N GLY A 505 -26.17 -29.83 33.75
CA GLY A 505 -25.93 -30.43 35.06
C GLY A 505 -24.49 -30.92 35.30
N LYS A 506 -23.56 -30.70 34.36
CA LYS A 506 -22.12 -30.93 34.60
C LYS A 506 -21.48 -29.69 35.23
N SER A 507 -20.45 -29.91 36.05
CA SER A 507 -19.59 -28.83 36.55
C SER A 507 -18.67 -28.30 35.44
N SER A 508 -18.23 -27.04 35.58
CA SER A 508 -17.22 -26.43 34.71
C SER A 508 -15.96 -27.29 34.58
N GLU A 509 -15.49 -27.92 35.66
CA GLU A 509 -14.36 -28.86 35.64
C GLU A 509 -14.56 -30.01 34.64
N LYS A 510 -15.74 -30.66 34.67
CA LYS A 510 -16.05 -31.78 33.79
C LYS A 510 -16.16 -31.34 32.33
N ILE A 511 -16.60 -30.12 32.09
CA ILE A 511 -16.72 -29.55 30.73
C ILE A 511 -15.34 -29.23 30.17
N LEU A 512 -14.47 -28.61 30.94
CA LEU A 512 -13.08 -28.35 30.55
C LEU A 512 -12.32 -29.63 30.21
N ARG A 513 -12.42 -30.66 31.06
CA ARG A 513 -11.82 -31.98 30.78
C ARG A 513 -12.38 -32.59 29.49
N TRP A 514 -13.70 -32.51 29.32
CA TRP A 514 -14.37 -33.04 28.13
C TRP A 514 -13.92 -32.34 26.84
N LEU A 515 -13.77 -31.01 26.85
CA LEU A 515 -13.25 -30.24 25.70
C LEU A 515 -11.81 -30.66 25.34
N GLY A 516 -10.96 -30.82 26.36
CA GLY A 516 -9.59 -31.30 26.17
C GLY A 516 -9.54 -32.73 25.60
N ASP A 517 -10.35 -33.64 26.14
CA ASP A 517 -10.43 -35.03 25.67
C ASP A 517 -10.95 -35.12 24.22
N GLU A 518 -11.92 -34.27 23.86
CA GLU A 518 -12.47 -34.25 22.50
C GLU A 518 -11.46 -33.69 21.50
N ALA A 519 -10.70 -32.66 21.88
CA ALA A 519 -9.56 -32.18 21.11
C ALA A 519 -8.52 -33.29 20.86
N VAL A 520 -8.19 -34.08 21.89
CA VAL A 520 -7.27 -35.24 21.75
C VAL A 520 -7.81 -36.26 20.75
N LYS A 521 -9.12 -36.60 20.81
CA LYS A 521 -9.74 -37.54 19.88
C LYS A 521 -9.61 -37.08 18.42
N ILE A 522 -9.88 -35.79 18.16
CA ILE A 522 -9.76 -35.19 16.82
C ILE A 522 -8.33 -35.34 16.27
N VAL A 523 -7.32 -35.06 17.10
CA VAL A 523 -5.90 -35.21 16.70
C VAL A 523 -5.53 -36.68 16.48
N ILE A 524 -6.03 -37.61 17.29
CA ILE A 524 -5.79 -39.05 17.10
C ILE A 524 -6.46 -39.56 15.81
N GLU A 525 -7.70 -39.14 15.52
CA GLU A 525 -8.39 -39.51 14.28
C GLU A 525 -7.62 -39.00 13.05
N PHE A 526 -7.12 -37.75 13.13
CA PHE A 526 -6.27 -37.18 12.09
C PHE A 526 -5.02 -38.03 11.83
N LYS A 527 -4.28 -38.39 12.89
CA LYS A 527 -3.06 -39.24 12.79
C LYS A 527 -3.33 -40.60 12.15
N ARG A 528 -4.54 -41.15 12.33
CA ARG A 528 -4.96 -42.44 11.75
C ARG A 528 -5.37 -42.34 10.27
N SER A 529 -5.70 -41.14 9.77
CA SER A 529 -6.21 -40.96 8.42
C SER A 529 -5.08 -40.84 7.37
N LYS A 530 -4.98 -41.83 6.46
CA LYS A 530 -3.96 -41.85 5.37
C LYS A 530 -4.34 -41.06 4.11
N LYS A 531 -5.59 -40.58 4.00
CA LYS A 531 -6.17 -39.93 2.81
C LYS A 531 -7.32 -38.98 3.18
N ARG A 532 -7.05 -37.69 3.40
CA ARG A 532 -8.04 -36.61 3.27
C ARG A 532 -7.37 -35.43 2.57
N SER A 533 -8.17 -34.52 2.00
CA SER A 533 -7.64 -33.27 1.45
C SER A 533 -6.84 -32.58 2.55
N VAL A 534 -5.56 -32.33 2.28
CA VAL A 534 -4.58 -31.87 3.28
C VAL A 534 -5.06 -30.62 4.04
N ASP A 535 -5.86 -29.76 3.38
CA ASP A 535 -6.31 -28.47 3.92
C ASP A 535 -7.51 -28.59 4.90
N ASP A 536 -8.43 -29.53 4.68
CA ASP A 536 -9.64 -29.64 5.51
C ASP A 536 -9.41 -30.50 6.78
N SER A 537 -8.43 -31.38 6.76
CA SER A 537 -8.04 -32.12 7.96
C SER A 537 -7.11 -31.30 8.87
N LEU A 538 -6.30 -30.40 8.31
CA LEU A 538 -5.31 -29.62 9.05
C LEU A 538 -5.93 -28.54 9.95
N HIS A 539 -7.00 -27.86 9.49
CA HIS A 539 -7.64 -26.82 10.31
C HIS A 539 -8.26 -27.41 11.59
N LYS A 540 -8.83 -28.62 11.52
CA LYS A 540 -9.39 -29.32 12.70
C LYS A 540 -8.30 -29.62 13.73
N VAL A 541 -7.11 -30.03 13.28
CA VAL A 541 -5.94 -30.28 14.15
C VAL A 541 -5.45 -29.00 14.83
N ILE A 542 -5.31 -27.91 14.07
CA ILE A 542 -4.85 -26.62 14.63
C ILE A 542 -5.83 -26.13 15.71
N ALA A 543 -7.14 -26.17 15.42
CA ALA A 543 -8.16 -25.77 16.37
C ALA A 543 -8.19 -26.70 17.61
N ALA A 544 -8.03 -28.01 17.42
CA ALA A 544 -7.96 -28.98 18.51
C ALA A 544 -6.72 -28.79 19.39
N GLY A 545 -5.53 -28.56 18.80
CA GLY A 545 -4.31 -28.28 19.57
C GLY A 545 -4.46 -27.07 20.50
N SER A 546 -4.97 -25.96 19.95
CA SER A 546 -5.29 -24.75 20.73
C SER A 546 -6.30 -25.03 21.85
N MET A 547 -7.39 -25.76 21.55
CA MET A 547 -8.40 -26.12 22.56
C MET A 547 -7.82 -26.97 23.69
N TYR A 548 -7.00 -27.96 23.36
CA TYR A 548 -6.36 -28.82 24.36
C TYR A 548 -5.44 -28.01 25.26
N ARG A 549 -4.50 -27.23 24.70
CA ARG A 549 -3.54 -26.47 25.50
C ARG A 549 -4.22 -25.51 26.47
N ILE A 550 -5.19 -24.75 25.96
CA ILE A 550 -5.88 -23.75 26.76
C ILE A 550 -6.76 -24.42 27.82
N SER A 551 -7.56 -25.45 27.46
CA SER A 551 -8.40 -26.15 28.44
C SER A 551 -7.59 -26.81 29.57
N GLN A 552 -6.45 -27.44 29.25
CA GLN A 552 -5.56 -28.02 30.26
C GLN A 552 -4.89 -26.96 31.11
N THR A 553 -4.47 -25.84 30.53
CA THR A 553 -3.89 -24.73 31.30
C THR A 553 -4.89 -24.15 32.29
N ILE A 554 -6.13 -23.94 31.86
CA ILE A 554 -7.21 -23.48 32.73
C ILE A 554 -7.49 -24.50 33.85
N LEU A 555 -7.52 -25.80 33.53
CA LEU A 555 -7.69 -26.87 34.51
C LEU A 555 -6.57 -26.87 35.56
N LEU A 556 -5.32 -26.74 35.14
CA LEU A 556 -4.16 -26.65 36.03
C LEU A 556 -4.31 -25.45 36.96
N HIS A 557 -4.62 -24.26 36.41
CA HIS A 557 -4.81 -23.06 37.19
C HIS A 557 -5.93 -23.19 38.24
N CYS A 558 -7.08 -23.77 37.87
CA CYS A 558 -8.19 -23.97 38.80
C CYS A 558 -7.87 -24.99 39.91
N ASN A 559 -7.04 -26.00 39.61
CA ASN A 559 -6.62 -27.02 40.59
C ASN A 559 -5.57 -26.51 41.58
N GLU A 560 -4.80 -25.48 41.22
CA GLU A 560 -3.82 -24.83 42.11
C GLU A 560 -4.48 -23.91 43.16
N GLN A 561 -5.75 -23.53 42.94
CA GLN A 561 -6.51 -22.70 43.89
C GLN A 561 -7.02 -23.51 45.09
N GLU A 562 -7.21 -22.85 46.24
CA GLU A 562 -7.72 -23.50 47.46
C GLU A 562 -9.13 -24.12 47.28
N SER A 563 -9.94 -23.53 46.40
CA SER A 563 -11.28 -24.01 46.07
C SER A 563 -11.58 -23.81 44.59
N TRP A 564 -12.35 -24.74 44.00
CA TRP A 564 -12.76 -24.64 42.60
C TRP A 564 -13.59 -23.36 42.37
N PRO A 565 -13.25 -22.51 41.39
CA PRO A 565 -13.95 -21.26 41.14
C PRO A 565 -15.38 -21.50 40.67
N THR A 566 -16.29 -20.60 41.02
CA THR A 566 -17.66 -20.64 40.49
C THR A 566 -17.66 -20.43 38.98
N ASP A 567 -18.69 -20.92 38.29
CA ASP A 567 -18.78 -20.78 36.83
C ASP A 567 -18.71 -19.29 36.41
N VAL A 568 -19.29 -18.39 37.21
CA VAL A 568 -19.26 -16.94 36.97
C VAL A 568 -17.86 -16.37 37.17
N GLU A 569 -17.15 -16.73 38.24
CA GLU A 569 -15.77 -16.29 38.46
C GLU A 569 -14.84 -16.76 37.35
N LEU A 570 -14.98 -18.03 36.93
CA LEU A 570 -14.22 -18.59 35.83
C LEU A 570 -14.52 -17.86 34.50
N PHE A 571 -15.79 -17.55 34.23
CA PHE A 571 -16.18 -16.78 33.04
C PHE A 571 -15.59 -15.36 33.04
N GLU A 572 -15.61 -14.68 34.18
CA GLU A 572 -15.05 -13.33 34.31
C GLU A 572 -13.52 -13.34 34.19
N TRP A 573 -12.85 -14.35 34.74
CA TRP A 573 -11.41 -14.54 34.59
C TRP A 573 -11.02 -14.80 33.11
N ILE A 574 -11.70 -15.71 32.41
CA ILE A 574 -11.48 -15.93 30.97
C ILE A 574 -11.73 -14.66 30.16
N SER A 575 -12.80 -13.92 30.48
CA SER A 575 -13.11 -12.63 29.84
C SER A 575 -12.00 -11.59 30.04
N THR A 576 -11.32 -11.64 31.19
CA THR A 576 -10.19 -10.75 31.53
C THR A 576 -8.95 -11.15 30.73
N ILE A 577 -8.65 -12.45 30.59
CA ILE A 577 -7.57 -12.94 29.71
C ILE A 577 -7.77 -12.48 28.27
N VAL A 578 -8.99 -12.60 27.75
CA VAL A 578 -9.33 -12.11 26.40
C VAL A 578 -9.08 -10.59 26.28
N ALA A 579 -9.45 -9.81 27.30
CA ALA A 579 -9.21 -8.37 27.30
C ALA A 579 -7.72 -8.04 27.28
N ASP A 580 -6.90 -8.74 28.07
CA ASP A 580 -5.44 -8.61 28.09
C ASP A 580 -4.81 -8.96 26.74
N LEU A 581 -5.28 -10.05 26.11
CA LEU A 581 -4.87 -10.46 24.76
C LEU A 581 -5.18 -9.38 23.72
N PHE A 582 -6.36 -8.77 23.79
CA PHE A 582 -6.70 -7.67 22.89
C PHE A 582 -5.88 -6.42 23.17
N TRP A 583 -5.64 -6.04 24.42
CA TRP A 583 -4.75 -4.92 24.74
C TRP A 583 -3.35 -5.14 24.17
N ALA A 584 -2.75 -6.31 24.40
CA ALA A 584 -1.43 -6.67 23.88
C ALA A 584 -1.41 -6.64 22.35
N CYS A 585 -2.40 -7.25 21.69
CA CYS A 585 -2.52 -7.21 20.24
C CYS A 585 -2.63 -5.76 19.71
N PHE A 586 -3.42 -4.91 20.38
CA PHE A 586 -3.68 -3.53 19.95
C PHE A 586 -2.52 -2.57 20.16
N THR A 587 -1.48 -2.95 20.90
CA THR A 587 -0.19 -2.20 20.90
C THR A 587 0.39 -2.05 19.49
N ASN A 588 0.03 -2.95 18.57
CA ASN A 588 0.46 -2.94 17.18
C ASN A 588 -0.36 -2.01 16.26
N LEU A 589 -1.46 -1.41 16.74
CA LEU A 589 -2.34 -0.57 15.92
C LEU A 589 -1.60 0.62 15.28
N PRO A 590 -0.76 1.41 15.99
CA PRO A 590 -0.02 2.51 15.37
C PRO A 590 0.85 2.04 14.19
N ARG A 591 1.55 0.91 14.36
CA ARG A 591 2.39 0.31 13.32
C ARG A 591 1.58 -0.11 12.11
N VAL A 592 0.43 -0.75 12.33
CA VAL A 592 -0.45 -1.22 11.25
C VAL A 592 -1.09 -0.07 10.49
N ILE A 593 -1.54 0.98 11.19
CA ILE A 593 -2.07 2.21 10.57
C ILE A 593 -0.99 2.85 9.70
N THR A 594 0.22 2.98 10.24
CA THR A 594 1.40 3.52 9.54
C THR A 594 1.74 2.70 8.30
N GLN A 595 1.91 1.37 8.41
CA GLN A 595 2.21 0.51 7.26
C GLN A 595 1.11 0.53 6.19
N LYS A 596 -0.18 0.64 6.58
CA LYS A 596 -1.28 0.81 5.63
C LYS A 596 -1.21 2.14 4.88
N CYS A 597 -0.59 3.18 5.43
CA CYS A 597 -0.34 4.44 4.73
C CYS A 597 0.79 4.34 3.69
N HIS A 598 1.66 3.33 3.78
CA HIS A 598 2.88 3.19 2.97
C HIS A 598 2.80 2.15 1.85
N HIS A 599 1.61 1.87 1.33
CA HIS A 599 1.46 0.79 0.36
C HIS A 599 2.26 1.05 -0.93
N ASP A 600 3.11 0.10 -1.35
CA ASP A 600 4.01 0.31 -2.50
C ASP A 600 3.28 0.53 -3.82
N ALA A 601 2.22 -0.25 -4.06
CA ALA A 601 1.44 -0.16 -5.28
C ALA A 601 0.54 1.08 -5.27
N ILE A 602 0.80 2.04 -6.18
CA ILE A 602 0.03 3.30 -6.29
C ILE A 602 -1.47 3.05 -6.35
N GLU A 603 -1.91 2.00 -7.06
CA GLU A 603 -3.34 1.73 -7.26
C GLU A 603 -4.07 1.39 -5.95
N LYS A 604 -3.34 0.84 -4.98
CA LYS A 604 -3.88 0.40 -3.70
C LYS A 604 -3.67 1.43 -2.58
N ARG A 605 -2.79 2.42 -2.76
CA ARG A 605 -2.48 3.45 -1.74
C ARG A 605 -3.72 4.15 -1.21
N GLY A 606 -4.55 4.70 -2.12
CA GLY A 606 -5.74 5.45 -1.71
C GLY A 606 -6.71 4.62 -0.86
N GLU A 607 -6.97 3.37 -1.26
CA GLU A 607 -7.86 2.47 -0.50
C GLU A 607 -7.24 1.98 0.81
N SER A 608 -5.94 1.70 0.79
CA SER A 608 -5.18 1.32 1.98
C SER A 608 -5.17 2.45 3.03
N ILE A 609 -4.99 3.71 2.60
CA ILE A 609 -5.05 4.88 3.48
C ILE A 609 -6.47 5.12 4.01
N ARG A 610 -7.52 4.93 3.19
CA ARG A 610 -8.90 5.00 3.69
C ARG A 610 -9.17 3.94 4.75
N THR A 611 -8.66 2.73 4.55
CA THR A 611 -8.73 1.66 5.57
C THR A 611 -7.96 2.06 6.83
N ALA A 612 -6.77 2.67 6.70
CA ALA A 612 -5.99 3.17 7.83
C ALA A 612 -6.73 4.27 8.61
N ALA A 613 -7.38 5.20 7.90
CA ALA A 613 -8.20 6.26 8.50
C ALA A 613 -9.42 5.71 9.24
N GLN A 614 -10.10 4.71 8.67
CA GLN A 614 -11.21 4.04 9.34
C GLN A 614 -10.76 3.31 10.60
N LEU A 615 -9.63 2.59 10.51
CA LEU A 615 -9.03 1.88 11.64
C LEU A 615 -8.68 2.85 12.76
N LEU A 616 -7.96 3.94 12.44
CA LEU A 616 -7.59 5.00 13.37
C LEU A 616 -8.80 5.65 14.04
N GLY A 617 -9.83 6.00 13.26
CA GLY A 617 -11.06 6.59 13.79
C GLY A 617 -11.75 5.67 14.80
N LYS A 618 -11.90 4.38 14.46
CA LYS A 618 -12.53 3.38 15.33
C LYS A 618 -11.69 3.03 16.56
N SER A 619 -10.36 3.05 16.46
CA SER A 619 -9.46 2.71 17.57
C SER A 619 -9.02 3.89 18.42
N LYS A 620 -9.48 5.12 18.14
CA LYS A 620 -9.00 6.34 18.80
C LYS A 620 -9.02 6.27 20.33
N ARG A 621 -10.13 5.79 20.92
CA ARG A 621 -10.24 5.64 22.39
C ARG A 621 -9.32 4.54 22.94
N ILE A 622 -9.14 3.45 22.20
CA ILE A 622 -8.21 2.36 22.56
C ILE A 622 -6.77 2.91 22.59
N LEU A 623 -6.37 3.68 21.57
CA LEU A 623 -5.04 4.29 21.48
C LEU A 623 -4.78 5.27 22.64
N ASN A 624 -5.73 6.14 22.96
CA ASN A 624 -5.59 7.08 24.07
C ASN A 624 -5.44 6.37 25.44
N ILE A 625 -6.04 5.19 25.61
CA ILE A 625 -5.87 4.40 26.83
C ILE A 625 -4.50 3.70 26.83
N LEU A 626 -4.07 3.13 25.71
CA LEU A 626 -2.74 2.51 25.56
C LEU A 626 -1.61 3.51 25.78
N GLU A 627 -1.77 4.75 25.33
CA GLU A 627 -0.81 5.84 25.54
C GLU A 627 -0.52 6.10 27.03
N GLN A 628 -1.47 5.82 27.91
CA GLN A 628 -1.34 6.00 29.35
C GLN A 628 -0.82 4.75 30.09
N ARG A 629 -0.69 3.62 29.40
CA ARG A 629 -0.25 2.35 29.99
C ARG A 629 1.26 2.17 29.83
N GLN A 630 1.89 1.56 30.83
CA GLN A 630 3.28 1.11 30.70
C GLN A 630 3.31 -0.16 29.84
N LEU A 631 4.20 -0.19 28.85
CA LEU A 631 4.41 -1.35 27.98
C LEU A 631 5.54 -2.23 28.53
N PRO A 632 5.50 -3.55 28.27
CA PRO A 632 6.64 -4.42 28.58
C PRO A 632 7.85 -4.05 27.71
N ASP A 633 9.05 -4.42 28.19
CA ASP A 633 10.30 -4.22 27.47
C ASP A 633 10.43 -5.26 26.33
N LEU A 634 9.74 -4.98 25.22
CA LEU A 634 9.72 -5.82 24.04
C LEU A 634 9.90 -4.95 22.79
N ASP A 635 10.75 -5.41 21.87
CA ASP A 635 10.93 -4.70 20.61
C ASP A 635 9.65 -4.72 19.76
N GLN A 636 9.53 -3.72 18.89
CA GLN A 636 8.34 -3.51 18.07
C GLN A 636 8.02 -4.68 17.11
N GLU A 637 9.03 -5.44 16.68
CA GLU A 637 8.81 -6.61 15.82
C GLU A 637 8.27 -7.79 16.63
N SER A 638 8.83 -8.02 17.81
CA SER A 638 8.39 -9.04 18.74
C SER A 638 6.96 -8.80 19.26
N MET A 639 6.54 -7.54 19.46
CA MET A 639 5.18 -7.24 19.92
C MET A 639 4.07 -7.72 18.97
N ALA A 640 4.39 -8.03 17.71
CA ALA A 640 3.42 -8.56 16.76
C ALA A 640 3.05 -10.04 17.01
N TYR A 641 3.89 -10.80 17.72
CA TYR A 641 3.79 -12.24 17.85
C TYR A 641 3.46 -12.66 19.28
N ILE A 642 2.34 -13.36 19.46
CA ILE A 642 1.85 -13.77 20.79
C ILE A 642 2.88 -14.63 21.54
N ASP A 643 3.60 -15.51 20.85
CA ASP A 643 4.61 -16.39 21.46
C ASP A 643 5.78 -15.58 22.07
N LYS A 644 6.06 -14.39 21.53
CA LYS A 644 7.07 -13.47 22.10
C LYS A 644 6.58 -12.78 23.36
N TRP A 645 5.28 -12.51 23.46
CA TRP A 645 4.69 -12.03 24.71
C TRP A 645 4.68 -13.11 25.79
N GLN A 646 4.42 -14.37 25.41
CA GLN A 646 4.46 -15.51 26.34
C GLN A 646 5.85 -15.74 26.93
N ALA A 647 6.90 -15.50 26.15
CA ALA A 647 8.28 -15.65 26.62
C ALA A 647 8.71 -14.59 27.66
N ILE A 648 7.88 -13.58 27.94
CA ILE A 648 8.19 -12.53 28.92
C ILE A 648 8.05 -13.11 30.35
N PRO A 649 9.07 -12.97 31.20
CA PRO A 649 8.95 -13.35 32.61
C PRO A 649 7.80 -12.61 33.29
N LYS A 650 6.98 -13.32 34.08
CA LYS A 650 5.82 -12.73 34.78
C LYS A 650 6.17 -11.48 35.61
N SER A 651 7.39 -11.40 36.14
CA SER A 651 7.88 -10.25 36.92
C SER A 651 8.15 -8.99 36.11
N GLN A 652 8.24 -9.10 34.78
CA GLN A 652 8.54 -7.99 33.86
C GLN A 652 7.28 -7.46 33.16
N ILE A 653 6.11 -8.06 33.41
CA ILE A 653 4.84 -7.59 32.86
C ILE A 653 4.32 -6.45 33.75
N PRO A 654 4.12 -5.23 33.21
CA PRO A 654 3.59 -4.13 34.00
C PRO A 654 2.17 -4.44 34.49
N ASN A 655 1.98 -4.48 35.81
CA ASN A 655 0.67 -4.61 36.43
C ASN A 655 0.10 -3.22 36.75
N GLY A 656 -0.72 -2.69 35.84
CA GLY A 656 -1.51 -1.48 36.07
C GLY A 656 -0.74 -0.16 35.99
N CYS A 657 -1.50 0.95 35.98
CA CYS A 657 -1.00 2.32 35.90
C CYS A 657 -0.28 2.73 37.19
N ALA A 658 1.00 2.40 37.32
CA ALA A 658 1.89 3.11 38.24
C ALA A 658 2.48 4.34 37.52
N SER A 659 2.59 5.45 38.25
CA SER A 659 3.28 6.68 37.85
C SER A 659 4.66 6.36 37.25
N PRO A 660 5.14 7.13 36.25
CA PRO A 660 6.45 6.89 35.68
C PRO A 660 7.52 7.12 36.76
N THR A 661 8.12 6.03 37.23
CA THR A 661 9.46 6.09 37.79
C THR A 661 10.38 5.93 36.60
N PRO A 662 11.33 6.83 36.34
CA PRO A 662 12.19 6.72 35.17
C PRO A 662 13.08 5.47 35.34
N SER A 663 12.74 4.38 34.64
CA SER A 663 13.64 3.26 34.43
C SER A 663 14.62 3.62 33.31
N SER A 664 15.82 4.00 33.72
CA SER A 664 16.97 4.26 32.86
C SER A 664 17.65 2.94 32.46
N SER A 665 17.03 2.08 31.65
CA SER A 665 17.60 0.76 31.35
C SER A 665 18.38 0.65 30.04
N SER A 666 18.41 1.67 29.16
CA SER A 666 19.28 1.61 27.96
C SER A 666 20.68 2.17 28.18
N ASN A 667 20.86 3.01 29.22
CA ASN A 667 22.15 3.58 29.54
C ASN A 667 22.91 2.76 30.59
N GLU A 668 22.25 1.89 31.37
CA GLU A 668 22.95 1.13 32.42
C GLU A 668 23.92 0.10 31.84
N SER A 669 23.60 -0.64 30.77
CA SER A 669 24.59 -1.59 30.21
C SER A 669 25.77 -0.86 29.57
N LEU A 670 25.52 0.22 28.84
CA LEU A 670 26.54 1.01 28.17
C LEU A 670 27.41 1.80 29.17
N ILE A 671 26.82 2.32 30.25
CA ILE A 671 27.53 2.98 31.35
C ILE A 671 28.30 1.96 32.19
N VAL A 672 27.74 0.78 32.46
CA VAL A 672 28.43 -0.30 33.19
C VAL A 672 29.63 -0.81 32.37
N THR A 673 29.47 -1.02 31.06
CA THR A 673 30.57 -1.42 30.18
C THR A 673 31.61 -0.30 30.03
N ILE A 674 31.20 0.97 29.87
CA ILE A 674 32.14 2.11 29.85
C ILE A 674 32.86 2.25 31.19
N MET A 675 32.17 2.06 32.33
CA MET A 675 32.78 2.10 33.66
C MET A 675 33.74 0.94 33.89
N GLN A 676 33.41 -0.27 33.43
CA GLN A 676 34.28 -1.45 33.51
C GLN A 676 35.53 -1.29 32.63
N ILE A 677 35.38 -0.79 31.39
CA ILE A 677 36.50 -0.47 30.51
C ILE A 677 37.36 0.63 31.14
N SER A 678 36.74 1.69 31.67
CA SER A 678 37.47 2.80 32.32
C SER A 678 38.22 2.36 33.58
N GLN A 679 37.62 1.51 34.42
CA GLN A 679 38.26 0.94 35.61
C GLN A 679 39.41 -0.01 35.27
N THR A 680 39.28 -0.75 34.17
CA THR A 680 40.28 -1.71 33.72
C THR A 680 41.47 -1.01 33.05
N ILE A 681 41.22 0.08 32.31
CA ILE A 681 42.27 1.00 31.82
C ILE A 681 42.98 1.69 32.99
N LEU A 682 42.24 2.17 34.01
CA LEU A 682 42.82 2.76 35.23
C LEU A 682 43.68 1.77 36.03
N PHE A 683 43.26 0.50 36.10
CA PHE A 683 44.04 -0.55 36.76
C PHE A 683 45.35 -0.84 36.02
N HIS A 684 45.33 -0.81 34.69
CA HIS A 684 46.52 -1.06 33.87
C HIS A 684 47.51 0.10 33.88
N CYS A 685 47.03 1.35 33.78
CA CYS A 685 47.86 2.54 33.91
C CYS A 685 48.53 2.64 35.29
N ASN A 686 47.92 2.11 36.36
CA ASN A 686 48.49 2.06 37.70
C ASN A 686 49.57 0.97 37.90
N GLN A 687 49.74 0.03 36.94
CA GLN A 687 50.78 -0.99 37.00
C GLN A 687 52.03 -0.64 36.18
N GLN A 688 52.02 0.45 35.41
CA GLN A 688 53.21 1.00 34.75
C GLN A 688 53.88 2.01 35.69
N GLU A 689 55.19 1.88 35.91
CA GLU A 689 55.96 2.77 36.81
C GLU A 689 56.01 4.25 36.34
N ASN A 690 55.53 4.56 35.14
CA ASN A 690 55.30 5.92 34.63
C ASN A 690 54.03 5.95 33.76
N TRP A 691 53.21 7.00 33.94
CA TRP A 691 52.02 7.24 33.10
C TRP A 691 52.44 7.42 31.63
N PRO A 692 51.89 6.67 30.66
CA PRO A 692 52.16 6.92 29.26
C PRO A 692 51.66 8.33 28.88
N ALA A 693 52.40 9.03 28.03
CA ALA A 693 51.94 10.31 27.49
C ALA A 693 50.61 10.09 26.72
N ASP A 694 49.70 11.07 26.74
CA ASP A 694 48.35 10.94 26.17
C ASP A 694 48.34 10.43 24.70
N GLU A 695 49.40 10.71 23.93
CA GLU A 695 49.59 10.20 22.56
C GLU A 695 49.83 8.68 22.50
N GLU A 696 50.60 8.11 23.42
CA GLU A 696 50.86 6.65 23.46
C GLU A 696 49.63 5.86 23.88
N LEU A 697 48.84 6.39 24.82
CA LEU A 697 47.57 5.79 25.23
C LEU A 697 46.57 5.81 24.06
N PHE A 698 46.51 6.91 23.30
CA PHE A 698 45.64 7.04 22.14
C PHE A 698 46.03 6.11 20.99
N GLU A 699 47.33 5.98 20.69
CA GLU A 699 47.86 5.02 19.71
C GLU A 699 47.54 3.58 20.11
N TRP A 700 47.70 3.23 21.38
CA TRP A 700 47.44 1.90 21.90
C TRP A 700 45.95 1.52 21.82
N ILE A 701 45.05 2.41 22.26
CA ILE A 701 43.59 2.21 22.14
C ILE A 701 43.17 2.13 20.67
N SER A 702 43.72 3.00 19.82
CA SER A 702 43.41 3.00 18.38
C SER A 702 43.83 1.71 17.71
N THR A 703 44.95 1.12 18.13
CA THR A 703 45.45 -0.17 17.61
C THR A 703 44.52 -1.32 18.04
N ILE A 704 44.09 -1.36 19.30
CA ILE A 704 43.15 -2.38 19.80
C ILE A 704 41.80 -2.30 19.07
N ILE A 705 41.27 -1.09 18.87
CA ILE A 705 40.02 -0.88 18.13
C ILE A 705 40.19 -1.31 16.66
N ALA A 706 41.32 -0.99 16.05
CA ALA A 706 41.62 -1.41 14.68
C ALA A 706 41.67 -2.93 14.55
N ASP A 707 42.29 -3.64 15.51
CA ASP A 707 42.37 -5.10 15.52
C ASP A 707 41.01 -5.77 15.75
N LEU A 708 40.19 -5.25 16.65
CA LEU A 708 38.79 -5.70 16.87
C LEU A 708 37.93 -5.51 15.62
N LEU A 709 38.04 -4.35 14.97
CA LEU A 709 37.32 -4.08 13.71
C LEU A 709 37.81 -5.01 12.60
N CYS A 710 39.12 -5.26 12.51
CA CYS A 710 39.71 -6.17 11.53
C CYS A 710 39.16 -7.59 11.72
N ALA A 711 39.16 -8.11 12.95
CA ALA A 711 38.59 -9.41 13.30
C ALA A 711 37.10 -9.51 12.94
N CYS A 712 36.30 -8.48 13.26
CA CYS A 712 34.89 -8.42 12.88
C CYS A 712 34.68 -8.48 11.36
N PHE A 713 35.52 -7.78 10.58
CA PHE A 713 35.39 -7.73 9.13
C PHE A 713 35.86 -9.00 8.42
N THR A 714 36.63 -9.88 9.06
CA THR A 714 36.99 -11.19 8.49
C THR A 714 35.78 -12.11 8.27
N ASN A 715 34.68 -11.91 9.00
CA ASN A 715 33.42 -12.67 8.85
C ASN A 715 32.54 -12.18 7.69
N LEU A 716 32.89 -11.04 7.08
CA LEU A 716 32.09 -10.39 6.06
C LEU A 716 31.89 -11.23 4.78
N PRO A 717 32.90 -11.95 4.24
CA PRO A 717 32.71 -12.86 3.11
C PRO A 717 31.67 -13.96 3.38
N ARG A 718 31.65 -14.50 4.62
CA ARG A 718 30.70 -15.55 5.03
C ARG A 718 29.28 -15.01 5.10
N VAL A 719 29.08 -13.82 5.68
CA VAL A 719 27.77 -13.14 5.73
C VAL A 719 27.23 -12.88 4.31
N ILE A 720 28.09 -12.46 3.39
CA ILE A 720 27.73 -12.24 1.98
C ILE A 720 27.33 -13.58 1.33
N THR A 721 28.09 -14.65 1.57
CA THR A 721 27.85 -15.98 0.99
C THR A 721 26.57 -16.64 1.52
N LEU A 722 26.33 -16.58 2.83
CA LEU A 722 25.10 -17.07 3.47
C LEU A 722 23.86 -16.35 2.94
N ARG A 723 23.94 -15.02 2.72
CA ARG A 723 22.84 -14.26 2.11
C ARG A 723 22.59 -14.64 0.65
N CYS A 724 23.60 -15.09 -0.08
CA CYS A 724 23.44 -15.60 -1.45
C CYS A 724 22.80 -17.00 -1.50
N HIS A 725 22.82 -17.77 -0.41
CA HIS A 725 22.32 -19.15 -0.33
C HIS A 725 20.95 -19.29 0.35
N ASP A 726 20.19 -18.21 0.49
CA ASP A 726 18.85 -18.27 1.10
C ASP A 726 17.94 -19.32 0.41
N ASP A 727 17.36 -20.21 1.22
CA ASP A 727 16.57 -21.38 0.81
C ASP A 727 15.14 -21.00 0.38
N ALA A 728 14.67 -19.81 0.77
CA ALA A 728 13.38 -19.30 0.34
C ALA A 728 13.46 -18.67 -1.07
N MET A 729 12.94 -19.36 -2.08
CA MET A 729 12.92 -18.88 -3.49
C MET A 729 12.32 -17.48 -3.65
N GLU A 730 11.38 -17.08 -2.80
CA GLU A 730 10.68 -15.79 -2.86
C GLU A 730 11.52 -14.62 -2.32
N LYS A 731 12.51 -14.88 -1.44
CA LYS A 731 13.41 -13.87 -0.84
C LYS A 731 14.80 -13.81 -1.46
N ARG A 732 15.17 -14.83 -2.23
CA ARG A 732 16.50 -14.96 -2.85
C ARG A 732 16.87 -13.75 -3.72
N GLY A 733 15.92 -13.14 -4.44
CA GLY A 733 16.17 -11.95 -5.27
C GLY A 733 16.53 -10.69 -4.47
N GLU A 734 15.85 -10.44 -3.35
CA GLU A 734 16.11 -9.31 -2.44
C GLU A 734 17.43 -9.54 -1.68
N SER A 735 17.63 -10.76 -1.16
CA SER A 735 18.83 -11.12 -0.41
C SER A 735 20.11 -11.05 -1.26
N ILE A 736 20.05 -11.49 -2.53
CA ILE A 736 21.16 -11.34 -3.48
C ILE A 736 21.43 -9.85 -3.78
N ARG A 737 20.40 -9.01 -3.89
CA ARG A 737 20.57 -7.56 -4.12
C ARG A 737 21.25 -6.90 -2.91
N THR A 738 20.83 -7.23 -1.69
CA THR A 738 21.47 -6.74 -0.46
C THR A 738 22.91 -7.23 -0.33
N ALA A 739 23.18 -8.50 -0.63
CA ALA A 739 24.52 -9.07 -0.66
C ALA A 739 25.43 -8.36 -1.67
N ALA A 740 24.92 -8.07 -2.88
CA ALA A 740 25.64 -7.32 -3.90
C ALA A 740 25.94 -5.87 -3.49
N GLN A 741 25.00 -5.21 -2.79
CA GLN A 741 25.23 -3.88 -2.23
C GLN A 741 26.26 -3.90 -1.09
N LEU A 742 26.20 -4.92 -0.22
CA LEU A 742 27.16 -5.09 0.87
C LEU A 742 28.56 -5.32 0.31
N LEU A 743 28.70 -6.24 -0.66
CA LEU A 743 29.94 -6.52 -1.39
C LEU A 743 30.48 -5.26 -2.09
N GLY A 744 29.61 -4.47 -2.73
CA GLY A 744 29.99 -3.21 -3.36
C GLY A 744 30.56 -2.19 -2.38
N LYS A 745 29.96 -2.09 -1.18
CA LYS A 745 30.41 -1.17 -0.11
C LYS A 745 31.67 -1.68 0.58
N SER A 746 31.82 -2.99 0.74
CA SER A 746 32.95 -3.60 1.45
C SER A 746 34.13 -3.97 0.56
N LYS A 747 34.05 -3.77 -0.76
CA LYS A 747 35.09 -4.16 -1.73
C LYS A 747 36.50 -3.70 -1.36
N ARG A 748 36.65 -2.46 -0.88
CA ARG A 748 37.97 -1.91 -0.46
C ARG A 748 38.48 -2.53 0.85
N ILE A 749 37.56 -2.86 1.76
CA ILE A 749 37.89 -3.52 3.03
C ILE A 749 38.31 -4.96 2.74
N LEU A 750 37.59 -5.66 1.86
CA LEU A 750 37.91 -7.02 1.45
C LEU A 750 39.25 -7.11 0.71
N SER A 751 39.57 -6.18 -0.19
CA SER A 751 40.88 -6.14 -0.84
C SER A 751 42.02 -5.85 0.14
N PHE A 752 41.77 -5.02 1.16
CA PHE A 752 42.75 -4.73 2.21
C PHE A 752 42.99 -5.94 3.13
N LEU A 753 41.94 -6.72 3.41
CA LEU A 753 42.04 -7.98 4.17
C LEU A 753 42.76 -9.08 3.36
N GLU A 754 42.57 -9.13 2.05
CA GLU A 754 43.21 -10.09 1.14
C GLU A 754 44.74 -9.85 1.02
N GLU A 755 45.18 -8.59 1.00
CA GLU A 755 46.61 -8.23 1.05
C GLU A 755 47.31 -8.62 2.36
N ARG A 756 46.57 -8.78 3.46
CA ARG A 756 47.12 -9.10 4.79
C ARG A 756 47.33 -10.60 5.05
N GLN A 757 47.04 -11.49 4.09
CA GLN A 757 47.19 -12.96 4.20
C GLN A 757 46.57 -13.54 5.49
N LEU A 758 45.26 -13.79 5.45
CA LEU A 758 44.51 -14.43 6.54
C LEU A 758 45.10 -15.81 6.92
N PRO A 759 45.01 -16.22 8.21
CA PRO A 759 45.46 -17.55 8.63
C PRO A 759 44.69 -18.65 7.87
N ASP A 760 45.40 -19.68 7.43
CA ASP A 760 44.83 -20.86 6.75
C ASP A 760 44.22 -21.79 7.82
N SER A 761 43.10 -21.37 8.42
CA SER A 761 42.35 -22.13 9.43
C SER A 761 40.88 -22.28 9.07
N ASP A 762 40.24 -23.28 9.67
CA ASP A 762 38.87 -23.70 9.36
C ASP A 762 37.88 -22.54 9.57
N GLN A 763 37.22 -22.09 8.49
CA GLN A 763 36.36 -20.90 8.43
C GLN A 763 35.18 -20.94 9.42
N GLU A 764 34.82 -22.13 9.91
CA GLU A 764 33.76 -22.30 10.91
C GLU A 764 34.21 -21.94 12.33
N SER A 765 35.52 -22.09 12.60
CA SER A 765 36.12 -21.80 13.90
C SER A 765 36.34 -20.29 14.13
N MET A 766 36.61 -19.52 13.07
CA MET A 766 36.94 -18.08 13.16
C MET A 766 35.72 -17.14 13.31
N ALA A 767 34.51 -17.69 13.30
CA ALA A 767 33.27 -16.94 13.51
C ALA A 767 33.01 -16.58 14.98
N TYR A 768 33.74 -17.20 15.91
CA TYR A 768 33.63 -16.95 17.34
C TYR A 768 34.93 -16.29 17.84
N ILE A 769 34.83 -15.11 18.44
CA ILE A 769 35.99 -14.32 18.93
C ILE A 769 36.81 -15.12 19.95
N ASP A 770 36.17 -15.94 20.81
CA ASP A 770 36.85 -16.79 21.79
C ASP A 770 37.82 -17.80 21.15
N LYS A 771 37.61 -18.18 19.88
CA LYS A 771 38.51 -19.11 19.18
C LYS A 771 39.75 -18.41 18.61
N TRP A 772 39.69 -17.10 18.36
CA TRP A 772 40.88 -16.31 17.99
C TRP A 772 41.95 -16.29 19.10
N GLN A 773 41.53 -16.48 20.35
CA GLN A 773 42.41 -16.51 21.52
C GLN A 773 43.30 -17.77 21.60
N THR A 774 42.97 -18.82 20.82
CA THR A 774 43.65 -20.13 20.89
C THR A 774 44.68 -20.38 19.78
N LEU A 775 44.88 -19.41 18.88
CA LEU A 775 45.77 -19.52 17.72
C LEU A 775 47.26 -19.34 18.09
N PRO A 776 48.17 -20.21 17.59
CA PRO A 776 49.61 -20.03 17.77
C PRO A 776 50.08 -18.73 17.11
N LYS A 777 50.94 -17.97 17.81
CA LYS A 777 51.51 -16.67 17.36
C LYS A 777 52.10 -16.68 15.94
N SER A 778 52.54 -17.83 15.44
CA SER A 778 53.13 -17.99 14.11
C SER A 778 52.12 -17.95 12.95
N GLN A 779 50.82 -17.96 13.22
CA GLN A 779 49.75 -17.97 12.21
C GLN A 779 48.99 -16.64 12.11
N ILE A 780 49.33 -15.64 12.93
CA ILE A 780 48.65 -14.33 12.94
C ILE A 780 49.43 -13.36 12.05
N PRO A 781 48.81 -12.69 11.05
CA PRO A 781 49.51 -11.78 10.16
C PRO A 781 50.11 -10.57 10.91
N ASN A 782 51.31 -10.16 10.49
CA ASN A 782 52.11 -9.09 11.09
C ASN A 782 51.34 -7.75 11.08
N GLY A 783 50.61 -7.51 12.17
CA GLY A 783 49.66 -6.40 12.31
C GLY A 783 48.64 -6.63 13.43
N CYS A 784 48.32 -7.89 13.78
CA CYS A 784 47.48 -8.24 14.93
C CYS A 784 48.28 -8.82 16.12
N ALA A 785 49.56 -8.45 16.23
CA ALA A 785 50.48 -9.01 17.24
C ALA A 785 50.18 -8.54 18.68
N SER A 786 49.38 -7.47 18.84
CA SER A 786 48.97 -6.87 20.11
C SER A 786 48.08 -7.79 20.97
N LEU A 787 47.31 -8.69 20.36
CA LEU A 787 46.43 -9.64 21.04
C LEU A 787 47.17 -10.73 21.85
N THR A 788 48.50 -10.81 21.76
CA THR A 788 49.28 -11.89 22.40
C THR A 788 50.51 -11.41 23.17
N THR A 789 50.63 -10.11 23.48
CA THR A 789 51.73 -9.60 24.32
C THR A 789 51.54 -10.02 25.78
N SER A 790 52.47 -10.85 26.22
CA SER A 790 52.50 -11.59 27.48
C SER A 790 52.63 -10.69 28.71
N SER A 791 51.53 -10.56 29.45
CA SER A 791 51.49 -10.49 30.91
C SER A 791 50.08 -10.93 31.32
N SER A 792 49.94 -11.66 32.43
CA SER A 792 48.64 -12.13 32.94
C SER A 792 47.65 -10.98 33.21
N SER A 793 48.11 -9.73 33.21
CA SER A 793 47.29 -8.52 33.30
C SER A 793 46.63 -8.09 31.98
N ASN A 794 47.18 -8.47 30.81
CA ASN A 794 46.58 -8.14 29.50
C ASN A 794 45.38 -9.05 29.15
N GLU A 795 45.37 -10.29 29.63
CA GLU A 795 44.27 -11.24 29.40
C GLU A 795 42.96 -10.76 30.05
N SER A 796 43.01 -10.18 31.26
CA SER A 796 41.82 -9.65 31.93
C SER A 796 41.25 -8.39 31.26
N LEU A 797 42.11 -7.58 30.62
CA LEU A 797 41.71 -6.35 29.96
C LEU A 797 41.02 -6.61 28.62
N ILE A 798 41.48 -7.62 27.86
CA ILE A 798 40.82 -8.07 26.63
C ILE A 798 39.46 -8.72 26.95
N VAL A 799 39.35 -9.51 28.03
CA VAL A 799 38.10 -10.14 28.49
C VAL A 799 37.02 -9.13 28.92
N THR A 800 37.42 -7.91 29.31
CA THR A 800 36.47 -6.87 29.77
C THR A 800 36.06 -5.89 28.67
N ILE A 801 36.85 -5.78 27.60
CA ILE A 801 36.57 -4.90 26.44
C ILE A 801 35.75 -5.61 25.35
N VAL A 802 35.90 -6.94 25.20
CA VAL A 802 35.06 -7.81 24.37
C VAL A 802 33.71 -8.03 25.05
#